data_AF-B5RJS5-F1
#
_entry.id   AF-B5RJS5-F1
#
_cell.length_a   1.000
_cell.length_b   1.000
_cell.length_c   1.000
_cell.angle_alpha   90.00
_cell.angle_beta   90.00
_cell.angle_gamma   90.00
#
_symmetry.space_group_name_H-M   'P 1'
#
loop_
_entity.id
_entity.type
_entity.pdbx_description
1 polymer ?
#
loop_
_entity_poly.entity_id
_entity_poly.type
_entity_poly.pdbx_seq_one_letter_code
_entity_poly.pdbx_strand_id
1 'polypeptide(L)'
;MDLSGPQTLNNILQPDELKLVPEDVQKKLSEYINNFSDEYCKNRAAANRLAEAEQKKEELENKMEDYLVKFTSFELNVNELRTHLDQMSSERVNLMDTIAKGEQTISQLRKEKASVVEERDSMMKVIERQQAELERLKQDLHTYQQQLSSAIAAKCEAIARVDEIQSKEVALELKENRMESERDMLHKEILLISGDLNKSNAELQNIRREHTINTMQLQSCLKEKTESLKLMQEQYEQAVKTIGELTSKIEMQNDTAFKQNQATEEYVGKLKKELDAKEKLFEIFKSTESDHLIQREELLQGISEIKRLLEEAEEQCAQLTEQMETMKQKHSAELDEQNKKIQAMEQELASANDLLKQARESNLESAICQLAPSAAVASRLIRSDLSLTELYSMYAKSSEELEMRNCEIEQLKLQLKSIIAEISESAPILEKQNSDYQKMKETNSELLREHDELLQNKLCLERELERALSTLNHNQNENKKLKQTHTDLSRQVCMLLDELNCIRAGVKHVRIQPTRQLPTSESLISDNLVTFSSIEELVDRNTYLLNMSRELTELLEASEKNQDKMLLEQSKNHIRKLDARFAELEDLLTQKNNTVTTLLSKCDRYKKLYFAAQKKLGQNTVDLDDSNLEPNDSALDTSEQPAANFEESRKLEKRVRQLEQQLEGEVKKYASLKENYDYYTSEKRKNDALAQEQFDSMRKEVRELTSSNCKLMNTTEFQKEQIELLHKNIGTYKQQVTTLEERTKNYEKTIIKHEQTVHLLKDEMMAAHRKHAAVDKMQRALVLVH
;
A
#
# COMPACT_ATOMS: atom_id res chain seq x y z
N MET A 1 115.25 86.47 -94.71
CA MET A 1 115.95 87.06 -95.88
C MET A 1 117.38 87.30 -95.45
N ASP A 2 118.33 86.54 -95.98
CA ASP A 2 119.75 86.80 -95.76
C ASP A 2 120.21 87.94 -96.66
N LEU A 3 120.01 89.15 -96.16
CA LEU A 3 120.68 90.34 -96.67
C LEU A 3 121.89 90.58 -95.77
N SER A 4 123.07 90.68 -96.39
CA SER A 4 124.35 90.81 -95.71
C SER A 4 124.33 91.95 -94.69
N GLY A 5 124.92 91.69 -93.52
CA GLY A 5 125.00 92.66 -92.42
C GLY A 5 125.75 93.95 -92.78
N PRO A 6 125.86 94.89 -91.83
CA PRO A 6 126.34 96.27 -92.02
C PRO A 6 127.30 96.46 -93.20
N GLN A 7 126.76 96.88 -94.35
CA GLN A 7 127.60 97.19 -95.50
C GLN A 7 128.33 98.50 -95.20
N THR A 8 129.63 98.57 -95.49
CA THR A 8 130.42 99.80 -95.37
C THR A 8 130.70 100.36 -96.76
N LEU A 9 131.04 101.64 -96.88
CA LEU A 9 131.26 102.26 -98.20
C LEU A 9 132.34 101.55 -99.02
N ASN A 10 133.39 101.04 -98.36
CA ASN A 10 134.47 100.23 -98.96
C ASN A 10 134.01 98.86 -99.49
N ASN A 11 132.85 98.36 -99.06
CA ASN A 11 132.26 97.12 -99.57
C ASN A 11 131.32 97.36 -100.77
N ILE A 12 131.02 98.64 -101.09
CA ILE A 12 130.04 99.04 -102.12
C ILE A 12 130.74 99.63 -103.35
N LEU A 13 131.84 100.37 -103.18
CA LEU A 13 132.61 101.00 -104.27
C LEU A 13 134.03 100.43 -104.34
N GLN A 14 134.56 100.29 -105.56
CA GLN A 14 135.94 99.86 -105.77
C GLN A 14 136.95 100.97 -105.38
N PRO A 15 138.20 100.63 -105.00
CA PRO A 15 139.17 101.62 -104.51
C PRO A 15 139.49 102.75 -105.50
N ASP A 16 139.39 102.49 -106.80
CA ASP A 16 139.64 103.48 -107.85
C ASP A 16 138.43 104.38 -108.12
N GLU A 17 137.21 103.85 -107.94
CA GLU A 17 135.97 104.64 -107.98
C GLU A 17 135.92 105.58 -106.77
N LEU A 18 136.36 105.10 -105.60
CA LEU A 18 136.42 105.89 -104.37
C LEU A 18 137.29 107.15 -104.55
N LYS A 19 138.46 107.05 -105.21
CA LYS A 19 139.36 108.19 -105.48
C LYS A 19 138.76 109.29 -106.36
N LEU A 20 137.75 108.97 -107.18
CA LEU A 20 137.05 109.94 -108.03
C LEU A 20 135.95 110.70 -107.27
N VAL A 21 135.51 110.17 -106.12
CA VAL A 21 134.47 110.79 -105.28
C VAL A 21 135.14 111.71 -104.25
N PRO A 22 134.77 113.02 -104.19
CA PRO A 22 135.33 113.94 -103.21
C PRO A 22 135.14 113.44 -101.76
N GLU A 23 136.14 113.66 -100.89
CA GLU A 23 136.13 113.16 -99.51
C GLU A 23 134.86 113.55 -98.74
N ASP A 24 134.33 114.77 -98.95
CA ASP A 24 133.09 115.23 -98.30
C ASP A 24 131.86 114.40 -98.70
N VAL A 25 131.84 113.85 -99.91
CA VAL A 25 130.78 112.95 -100.38
C VAL A 25 130.99 111.55 -99.81
N GLN A 26 132.23 111.06 -99.74
CA GLN A 26 132.54 109.78 -99.08
C GLN A 26 132.18 109.79 -97.59
N LYS A 27 132.46 110.89 -96.87
CA LYS A 27 132.08 111.08 -95.46
C LYS A 27 130.56 111.06 -95.30
N LYS A 28 129.82 111.84 -96.10
CA LYS A 28 128.34 111.85 -96.07
C LYS A 28 127.72 110.49 -96.38
N LEU A 29 128.25 109.76 -97.38
CA LEU A 29 127.78 108.42 -97.69
C LEU A 29 128.09 107.44 -96.56
N SER A 30 129.28 107.51 -95.96
CA SER A 30 129.67 106.67 -94.81
C SER A 30 128.83 106.96 -93.57
N GLU A 31 128.58 108.23 -93.26
CA GLU A 31 127.68 108.65 -92.18
C GLU A 31 126.25 108.17 -92.41
N TYR A 32 125.71 108.32 -93.63
CA TYR A 32 124.37 107.85 -93.97
C TYR A 32 124.25 106.32 -93.83
N ILE A 33 125.22 105.58 -94.36
CA ILE A 33 125.26 104.10 -94.29
C ILE A 33 125.39 103.63 -92.84
N ASN A 34 126.26 104.26 -92.05
CA ASN A 34 126.41 103.95 -90.63
C ASN A 34 125.12 104.25 -89.86
N ASN A 35 124.50 105.42 -90.06
CA ASN A 35 123.23 105.78 -89.43
C ASN A 35 122.11 104.81 -89.81
N PHE A 36 122.00 104.42 -91.08
CA PHE A 36 121.03 103.43 -91.55
C PHE A 36 121.27 102.05 -90.92
N SER A 37 122.53 101.61 -90.81
CA SER A 37 122.88 100.37 -90.13
C SER A 37 122.54 100.42 -88.63
N ASP A 38 122.79 101.55 -87.98
CA ASP A 38 122.48 101.77 -86.56
C ASP A 38 120.97 101.75 -86.31
N GLU A 39 120.19 102.38 -87.19
CA GLU A 39 118.72 102.38 -87.16
C GLU A 39 118.17 100.98 -87.45
N TYR A 40 118.70 100.28 -88.45
CA TYR A 40 118.34 98.89 -88.74
C TYR A 40 118.63 97.96 -87.55
N CYS A 41 119.79 98.09 -86.91
CA CYS A 41 120.13 97.31 -85.71
C CYS A 41 119.21 97.65 -84.52
N LYS A 42 118.86 98.94 -84.31
CA LYS A 42 117.89 99.37 -83.29
C LYS A 42 116.50 98.80 -83.56
N ASN A 43 116.02 98.88 -84.80
CA ASN A 43 114.71 98.35 -85.20
C ASN A 43 114.65 96.82 -85.12
N ARG A 44 115.73 96.11 -85.50
CA ARG A 44 115.83 94.66 -85.33
C ARG A 44 115.88 94.24 -83.86
N ALA A 45 116.59 94.97 -83.01
CA ALA A 45 116.58 94.75 -81.57
C ALA A 45 115.21 95.06 -80.94
N ALA A 46 114.50 96.09 -81.42
CA ALA A 46 113.13 96.40 -81.00
C ALA A 46 112.13 95.31 -81.44
N ALA A 47 112.23 94.82 -82.68
CA ALA A 47 111.42 93.72 -83.18
C ALA A 47 111.65 92.40 -82.39
N ASN A 48 112.91 92.07 -82.08
CA ASN A 48 113.22 90.92 -81.22
C ASN A 48 112.62 91.10 -79.80
N ARG A 49 112.72 92.28 -79.20
CA ARG A 49 112.11 92.57 -77.89
C ARG A 49 110.58 92.51 -77.92
N LEU A 50 109.96 92.94 -79.04
CA LEU A 50 108.52 92.82 -79.24
C LEU A 50 108.11 91.35 -79.32
N ALA A 51 108.82 90.53 -80.13
CA ALA A 51 108.57 89.10 -80.22
C ALA A 51 108.78 88.37 -78.87
N GLU A 52 109.80 88.73 -78.09
CA GLU A 52 109.97 88.22 -76.72
C GLU A 52 108.84 88.63 -75.77
N ALA A 53 108.26 89.83 -75.95
CA ALA A 53 107.14 90.32 -75.16
C ALA A 53 105.82 89.66 -75.58
N GLU A 54 105.61 89.44 -76.87
CA GLU A 54 104.47 88.70 -77.43
C GLU A 54 104.50 87.23 -76.99
N GLN A 55 105.65 86.56 -77.06
CA GLN A 55 105.82 85.21 -76.52
C GLN A 55 105.51 85.14 -75.02
N LYS A 56 106.05 86.08 -74.22
CA LYS A 56 105.75 86.14 -72.77
C LYS A 56 104.27 86.42 -72.49
N LYS A 57 103.60 87.19 -73.35
CA LYS A 57 102.16 87.46 -73.26
C LYS A 57 101.38 86.17 -73.54
N GLU A 58 101.68 85.46 -74.61
CA GLU A 58 101.05 84.18 -74.97
C GLU A 58 101.28 83.13 -73.87
N GLU A 59 102.49 83.03 -73.31
CA GLU A 59 102.80 82.16 -72.17
C GLU A 59 101.99 82.51 -70.90
N LEU A 60 101.64 83.78 -70.68
CA LEU A 60 100.81 84.22 -69.55
C LEU A 60 99.32 84.03 -69.82
N GLU A 61 98.86 84.27 -71.06
CA GLU A 61 97.48 84.00 -71.51
C GLU A 61 97.17 82.50 -71.39
N ASN A 62 98.06 81.63 -71.89
CA ASN A 62 97.94 80.17 -71.74
C ASN A 62 97.91 79.74 -70.26
N LYS A 63 98.77 80.30 -69.39
CA LYS A 63 98.75 80.00 -67.94
C LYS A 63 97.44 80.47 -67.28
N MET A 64 96.90 81.61 -67.69
CA MET A 64 95.64 82.14 -67.17
C MET A 64 94.45 81.24 -67.56
N GLU A 65 94.41 80.77 -68.81
CA GLU A 65 93.39 79.81 -69.28
C GLU A 65 93.51 78.46 -68.53
N ASP A 66 94.72 77.95 -68.36
CA ASP A 66 95.03 76.77 -67.55
C ASP A 66 94.51 76.90 -66.10
N TYR A 67 94.68 78.07 -65.48
CA TYR A 67 94.16 78.35 -64.14
C TYR A 67 92.64 78.50 -64.12
N LEU A 68 92.02 79.06 -65.16
CA LEU A 68 90.57 79.19 -65.28
C LEU A 68 89.89 77.81 -65.42
N VAL A 69 90.46 76.90 -66.21
CA VAL A 69 89.98 75.51 -66.34
C VAL A 69 90.16 74.73 -65.03
N LYS A 70 91.29 74.92 -64.33
CA LYS A 70 91.49 74.34 -62.99
C LYS A 70 90.50 74.91 -61.96
N PHE A 71 90.24 76.21 -61.99
CA PHE A 71 89.30 76.86 -61.07
C PHE A 71 87.86 76.36 -61.28
N THR A 72 87.38 76.37 -62.53
CA THR A 72 86.04 75.88 -62.88
C THR A 72 85.83 74.39 -62.58
N SER A 73 86.83 73.54 -62.79
CA SER A 73 86.76 72.13 -62.39
C SER A 73 86.77 71.94 -60.86
N PHE A 74 87.48 72.78 -60.10
CA PHE A 74 87.38 72.80 -58.64
C PHE A 74 86.02 73.29 -58.15
N GLU A 75 85.44 74.33 -58.74
CA GLU A 75 84.09 74.82 -58.40
C GLU A 75 83.03 73.74 -58.65
N LEU A 76 83.12 73.04 -59.78
CA LEU A 76 82.21 71.94 -60.12
C LEU A 76 82.31 70.80 -59.09
N ASN A 77 83.52 70.34 -58.77
CA ASN A 77 83.75 69.32 -57.74
C ASN A 77 83.26 69.76 -56.34
N VAL A 78 83.48 71.03 -55.95
CA VAL A 78 82.95 71.58 -54.69
C VAL A 78 81.42 71.58 -54.66
N ASN A 79 80.76 71.87 -55.79
CA ASN A 79 79.31 71.80 -55.89
C ASN A 79 78.79 70.36 -55.85
N GLU A 80 79.45 69.41 -56.52
CA GLU A 80 79.12 67.97 -56.43
C GLU A 80 79.25 67.46 -54.99
N LEU A 81 80.36 67.76 -54.31
CA LEU A 81 80.58 67.40 -52.90
C LEU A 81 79.55 68.03 -51.96
N ARG A 82 79.08 69.26 -52.23
CA ARG A 82 77.97 69.89 -51.50
C ARG A 82 76.66 69.17 -51.72
N THR A 83 76.28 68.88 -52.97
CA THR A 83 75.03 68.16 -53.25
C THR A 83 75.02 66.75 -52.65
N HIS A 84 76.14 66.04 -52.66
CA HIS A 84 76.28 64.76 -51.96
C HIS A 84 76.21 64.91 -50.44
N LEU A 85 76.81 65.95 -49.85
CA LEU A 85 76.68 66.21 -48.41
C LEU A 85 75.22 66.50 -48.03
N ASP A 86 74.51 67.30 -48.82
CA ASP A 86 73.09 67.62 -48.60
C ASP A 86 72.21 66.37 -48.72
N GLN A 87 72.43 65.54 -49.76
CA GLN A 87 71.76 64.24 -49.94
C GLN A 87 71.97 63.32 -48.73
N MET A 88 73.23 63.08 -48.33
CA MET A 88 73.57 62.24 -47.18
C MET A 88 73.03 62.81 -45.85
N SER A 89 72.94 64.13 -45.73
CA SER A 89 72.33 64.77 -44.56
C SER A 89 70.81 64.53 -44.49
N SER A 90 70.12 64.58 -45.63
CA SER A 90 68.69 64.30 -45.77
C SER A 90 68.39 62.82 -45.52
N GLU A 91 69.16 61.91 -46.12
CA GLU A 91 69.06 60.47 -45.87
C GLU A 91 69.26 60.13 -44.39
N ARG A 92 70.25 60.74 -43.73
CA ARG A 92 70.46 60.58 -42.28
C ARG A 92 69.26 61.05 -41.47
N VAL A 93 68.62 62.18 -41.81
CA VAL A 93 67.41 62.65 -41.13
C VAL A 93 66.24 61.68 -41.34
N ASN A 94 66.03 61.20 -42.56
CA ASN A 94 64.98 60.23 -42.88
C ASN A 94 65.19 58.88 -42.15
N LEU A 95 66.43 58.42 -42.04
CA LEU A 95 66.77 57.22 -41.27
C LEU A 95 66.53 57.42 -39.76
N MET A 96 66.87 58.58 -39.20
CA MET A 96 66.62 58.89 -37.78
C MET A 96 65.12 58.97 -37.46
N ASP A 97 64.31 59.57 -38.32
CA ASP A 97 62.85 59.60 -38.19
C ASP A 97 62.26 58.18 -38.32
N THR A 98 62.79 57.36 -39.23
CA THR A 98 62.39 55.94 -39.38
C THR A 98 62.73 55.12 -38.13
N ILE A 99 63.92 55.33 -37.54
CA ILE A 99 64.32 54.70 -36.28
C ILE A 99 63.41 55.14 -35.13
N ALA A 100 63.14 56.44 -34.99
CA ALA A 100 62.26 56.97 -33.93
C ALA A 100 60.83 56.40 -34.02
N LYS A 101 60.28 56.27 -35.23
CA LYS A 101 58.99 55.60 -35.48
C LYS A 101 59.03 54.10 -35.13
N GLY A 102 60.14 53.43 -35.45
CA GLY A 102 60.39 52.04 -35.05
C GLY A 102 60.43 51.86 -33.53
N GLU A 103 61.18 52.71 -32.82
CA GLU A 103 61.26 52.71 -31.35
C GLU A 103 59.92 52.99 -30.69
N GLN A 104 59.14 53.95 -31.22
CA GLN A 104 57.79 54.23 -30.75
C GLN A 104 56.87 53.01 -30.92
N THR A 105 56.92 52.35 -32.08
CA THR A 105 56.14 51.14 -32.38
C THR A 105 56.53 49.98 -31.45
N ILE A 106 57.84 49.77 -31.22
CA ILE A 106 58.35 48.76 -30.28
C ILE A 106 57.89 49.07 -28.84
N SER A 107 57.87 50.35 -28.45
CA SER A 107 57.38 50.78 -27.13
C SER A 107 55.88 50.52 -26.96
N GLN A 108 55.07 50.76 -28.00
CA GLN A 108 53.63 50.44 -28.02
C GLN A 108 53.40 48.92 -27.91
N LEU A 109 54.04 48.12 -28.77
CA LEU A 109 53.94 46.65 -28.75
C LEU A 109 54.38 46.04 -27.40
N ARG A 110 55.36 46.65 -26.72
CA ARG A 110 55.76 46.24 -25.35
C ARG A 110 54.67 46.52 -24.31
N LYS A 111 53.98 47.64 -24.40
CA LYS A 111 52.84 47.98 -23.51
C LYS A 111 51.64 47.08 -23.76
N GLU A 112 51.29 46.84 -25.02
CA GLU A 112 50.23 45.91 -25.42
C GLU A 112 50.53 44.49 -24.93
N LYS A 113 51.77 44.00 -25.13
CA LYS A 113 52.22 42.72 -24.58
C LYS A 113 52.10 42.63 -23.06
N ALA A 114 52.40 43.72 -22.34
CA ALA A 114 52.25 43.76 -20.88
C ALA A 114 50.77 43.65 -20.46
N SER A 115 49.87 44.44 -21.08
CA SER A 115 48.42 44.36 -20.85
C SER A 115 47.88 42.94 -21.08
N VAL A 116 48.20 42.33 -22.22
CA VAL A 116 47.75 40.96 -22.55
C VAL A 116 48.29 39.91 -21.57
N VAL A 117 49.50 40.11 -21.03
CA VAL A 117 50.07 39.23 -19.98
C VAL A 117 49.35 39.41 -18.65
N GLU A 118 49.04 40.65 -18.23
CA GLU A 118 48.26 40.93 -17.03
C GLU A 118 46.83 40.40 -17.12
N GLU A 119 46.18 40.58 -18.28
CA GLU A 119 44.86 40.01 -18.58
C GLU A 119 44.88 38.48 -18.50
N ARG A 120 45.84 37.81 -19.16
CA ARG A 120 46.04 36.35 -19.06
C ARG A 120 46.17 35.90 -17.61
N ASP A 121 47.00 36.57 -16.81
CA ASP A 121 47.26 36.19 -15.43
C ASP A 121 46.07 36.47 -14.51
N SER A 122 45.24 37.46 -14.83
CA SER A 122 43.95 37.68 -14.17
C SER A 122 42.95 36.55 -14.47
N MET A 123 42.86 36.11 -15.73
CA MET A 123 41.97 35.03 -16.16
C MET A 123 42.43 33.68 -15.60
N MET A 124 43.74 33.43 -15.54
CA MET A 124 44.31 32.23 -14.93
C MET A 124 43.90 32.12 -13.44
N LYS A 125 43.99 33.21 -12.68
CA LYS A 125 43.53 33.25 -11.27
C LYS A 125 42.02 33.03 -11.12
N VAL A 126 41.20 33.43 -12.10
CA VAL A 126 39.76 33.13 -12.11
C VAL A 126 39.53 31.64 -12.38
N ILE A 127 40.23 31.05 -13.34
CA ILE A 127 40.17 29.61 -13.64
C ILE A 127 40.62 28.77 -12.44
N GLU A 128 41.71 29.12 -11.77
CA GLU A 128 42.19 28.44 -10.56
C GLU A 128 41.15 28.45 -9.42
N ARG A 129 40.48 29.60 -9.21
CA ARG A 129 39.39 29.72 -8.23
C ARG A 129 38.18 28.86 -8.60
N GLN A 130 37.77 28.86 -9.87
CA GLN A 130 36.67 28.04 -10.36
C GLN A 130 37.00 26.54 -10.27
N GLN A 131 38.25 26.15 -10.53
CA GLN A 131 38.71 24.77 -10.34
C GLN A 131 38.66 24.36 -8.87
N ALA A 132 39.15 25.21 -7.95
CA ALA A 132 39.06 24.95 -6.51
C ALA A 132 37.60 24.83 -6.03
N GLU A 133 36.69 25.65 -6.53
CA GLU A 133 35.26 25.56 -6.23
C GLU A 133 34.62 24.29 -6.81
N LEU A 134 34.99 23.89 -8.03
CA LEU A 134 34.56 22.63 -8.64
C LEU A 134 35.04 21.40 -7.87
N GLU A 135 36.29 21.37 -7.40
CA GLU A 135 36.78 20.27 -6.55
C GLU A 135 36.08 20.25 -5.19
N ARG A 136 35.81 21.41 -4.59
CA ARG A 136 34.99 21.51 -3.36
C ARG A 136 33.59 20.94 -3.58
N LEU A 137 32.91 21.33 -4.67
CA LEU A 137 31.58 20.83 -5.02
C LEU A 137 31.56 19.34 -5.36
N LYS A 138 32.61 18.80 -5.99
CA LYS A 138 32.77 17.35 -6.17
C LYS A 138 32.91 16.61 -4.83
N GLN A 139 33.67 17.18 -3.89
CA GLN A 139 33.84 16.60 -2.56
C GLN A 139 32.55 16.64 -1.74
N ASP A 140 31.79 17.75 -1.81
CA ASP A 140 30.44 17.85 -1.24
C ASP A 140 29.51 16.79 -1.85
N LEU A 141 29.45 16.67 -3.18
CA LEU A 141 28.66 15.65 -3.89
C LEU A 141 29.04 14.22 -3.48
N HIS A 142 30.33 13.91 -3.36
CA HIS A 142 30.80 12.60 -2.91
C HIS A 142 30.38 12.31 -1.46
N THR A 143 30.44 13.32 -0.59
CA THR A 143 29.99 13.23 0.81
C THR A 143 28.49 12.98 0.89
N TYR A 144 27.67 13.69 0.11
CA TYR A 144 26.23 13.45 0.03
C TYR A 144 25.90 12.07 -0.56
N GLN A 145 26.64 11.61 -1.58
CA GLN A 145 26.47 10.27 -2.13
C GLN A 145 26.79 9.17 -1.09
N GLN A 146 27.84 9.37 -0.28
CA GLN A 146 28.19 8.45 0.81
C GLN A 146 27.15 8.48 1.93
N GLN A 147 26.64 9.66 2.32
CA GLN A 147 25.56 9.79 3.30
C GLN A 147 24.27 9.12 2.82
N LEU A 148 23.89 9.32 1.55
CA LEU A 148 22.73 8.67 0.93
C LEU A 148 22.90 7.14 0.88
N SER A 149 24.09 6.65 0.50
CA SER A 149 24.43 5.23 0.52
C SER A 149 24.30 4.63 1.93
N SER A 150 24.81 5.31 2.94
CA SER A 150 24.71 4.88 4.35
C SER A 150 23.26 4.90 4.85
N ALA A 151 22.47 5.91 4.49
CA ALA A 151 21.04 5.99 4.84
C ALA A 151 20.20 4.89 4.16
N ILE A 152 20.50 4.56 2.89
CA ILE A 152 19.87 3.44 2.18
C ILE A 152 20.23 2.11 2.86
N ALA A 153 21.51 1.89 3.20
CA ALA A 153 21.93 0.68 3.90
C ALA A 153 21.23 0.53 5.27
N ALA A 154 21.17 1.60 6.07
CA ALA A 154 20.46 1.62 7.34
C ALA A 154 18.95 1.38 7.19
N LYS A 155 18.31 1.92 6.13
CA LYS A 155 16.91 1.64 5.80
C LYS A 155 16.69 0.17 5.45
N CYS A 156 17.55 -0.41 4.62
CA CYS A 156 17.47 -1.83 4.26
C CYS A 156 17.66 -2.74 5.49
N GLU A 157 18.59 -2.41 6.39
CA GLU A 157 18.77 -3.14 7.65
C GLU A 157 17.53 -3.00 8.56
N ALA A 158 16.95 -1.81 8.66
CA ALA A 158 15.73 -1.59 9.44
C ALA A 158 14.54 -2.41 8.89
N ILE A 159 14.36 -2.47 7.57
CA ILE A 159 13.34 -3.30 6.93
C ILE A 159 13.57 -4.79 7.26
N ALA A 160 14.80 -5.29 7.08
CA ALA A 160 15.12 -6.69 7.40
C ALA A 160 14.86 -7.05 8.87
N ARG A 161 15.09 -6.12 9.82
CA ARG A 161 14.73 -6.29 11.23
C ARG A 161 13.22 -6.28 11.46
N VAL A 162 12.45 -5.48 10.73
CA VAL A 162 10.98 -5.48 10.80
C VAL A 162 10.43 -6.81 10.28
N ASP A 163 10.93 -7.30 9.14
CA ASP A 163 10.54 -8.60 8.58
C ASP A 163 10.85 -9.75 9.55
N GLU A 164 12.01 -9.71 10.23
CA GLU A 164 12.39 -10.69 11.26
C GLU A 164 11.46 -10.61 12.50
N ILE A 165 11.05 -9.40 12.91
CA ILE A 165 10.09 -9.21 14.01
C ILE A 165 8.71 -9.74 13.63
N GLN A 166 8.19 -9.40 12.45
CA GLN A 166 6.89 -9.89 11.96
C GLN A 166 6.88 -11.42 11.84
N SER A 167 7.97 -12.03 11.35
CA SER A 167 8.12 -13.48 11.31
C SER A 167 8.08 -14.12 12.71
N LYS A 168 8.70 -13.49 13.71
CA LYS A 168 8.64 -13.93 15.11
C LYS A 168 7.27 -13.70 15.73
N GLU A 169 6.59 -12.62 15.39
CA GLU A 169 5.24 -12.29 15.85
C GLU A 169 4.24 -13.35 15.40
N VAL A 170 4.20 -13.68 14.10
CA VAL A 170 3.37 -14.78 13.57
C VAL A 170 3.72 -16.13 14.21
N ALA A 171 5.02 -16.41 14.43
CA ALA A 171 5.43 -17.65 15.10
C ALA A 171 5.00 -17.72 16.58
N LEU A 172 4.95 -16.58 17.27
CA LEU A 172 4.42 -16.47 18.64
C LEU A 172 2.90 -16.56 18.66
N GLU A 173 2.20 -15.90 17.74
CA GLU A 173 0.74 -15.94 17.60
C GLU A 173 0.24 -17.38 17.32
N LEU A 174 0.90 -18.11 16.42
CA LEU A 174 0.59 -19.53 16.17
C LEU A 174 0.84 -20.40 17.41
N LYS A 175 1.85 -20.08 18.22
CA LYS A 175 2.14 -20.77 19.47
C LYS A 175 1.13 -20.42 20.56
N GLU A 176 0.70 -19.17 20.65
CA GLU A 176 -0.30 -18.69 21.58
C GLU A 176 -1.66 -19.30 21.29
N ASN A 177 -2.14 -19.23 20.04
CA ASN A 177 -3.37 -19.90 19.58
C ASN A 177 -3.36 -21.41 19.89
N ARG A 178 -2.20 -22.08 19.73
CA ARG A 178 -2.04 -23.48 20.12
C ARG A 178 -2.19 -23.68 21.63
N MET A 179 -1.48 -22.91 22.44
CA MET A 179 -1.53 -22.98 23.91
C MET A 179 -2.94 -22.66 24.44
N GLU A 180 -3.65 -21.72 23.80
CA GLU A 180 -5.03 -21.36 24.11
C GLU A 180 -6.00 -22.49 23.75
N SER A 181 -5.84 -23.13 22.59
CA SER A 181 -6.62 -24.33 22.23
C SER A 181 -6.36 -25.50 23.19
N GLU A 182 -5.10 -25.75 23.59
CA GLU A 182 -4.75 -26.76 24.61
C GLU A 182 -5.37 -26.42 25.97
N ARG A 183 -5.32 -25.16 26.42
CA ARG A 183 -5.98 -24.66 27.64
C ARG A 183 -7.50 -24.89 27.60
N ASP A 184 -8.15 -24.57 26.49
CA ASP A 184 -9.59 -24.68 26.34
C ASP A 184 -10.07 -26.13 26.28
N MET A 185 -9.27 -27.04 25.70
CA MET A 185 -9.53 -28.49 25.78
C MET A 185 -9.43 -29.00 27.22
N LEU A 186 -8.35 -28.65 27.95
CA LEU A 186 -8.19 -29.01 29.36
C LEU A 186 -9.31 -28.44 30.23
N HIS A 187 -9.76 -27.21 29.97
CA HIS A 187 -10.87 -26.60 30.69
C HIS A 187 -12.20 -27.36 30.45
N LYS A 188 -12.47 -27.78 29.20
CA LYS A 188 -13.64 -28.62 28.87
C LYS A 188 -13.57 -29.99 29.55
N GLU A 189 -12.38 -30.61 29.60
CA GLU A 189 -12.17 -31.89 30.29
C GLU A 189 -12.42 -31.75 31.81
N ILE A 190 -11.88 -30.70 32.45
CA ILE A 190 -12.14 -30.39 33.87
C ILE A 190 -13.64 -30.17 34.13
N LEU A 191 -14.34 -29.46 33.25
CA LEU A 191 -15.79 -29.24 33.37
C LEU A 191 -16.59 -30.56 33.24
N LEU A 192 -16.20 -31.45 32.32
CA LEU A 192 -16.84 -32.77 32.17
C LEU A 192 -16.61 -33.64 33.41
N ILE A 193 -15.36 -33.79 33.86
CA ILE A 193 -15.00 -34.58 35.05
C ILE A 193 -15.69 -34.02 36.31
N SER A 194 -15.72 -32.69 36.47
CA SER A 194 -16.46 -32.04 37.57
C SER A 194 -17.97 -32.29 37.47
N GLY A 195 -18.54 -32.23 36.27
CA GLY A 195 -19.94 -32.55 36.02
C GLY A 195 -20.29 -33.99 36.40
N ASP A 196 -19.47 -34.96 35.98
CA ASP A 196 -19.69 -36.38 36.27
C ASP A 196 -19.43 -36.73 37.74
N LEU A 197 -18.44 -36.10 38.39
CA LEU A 197 -18.24 -36.17 39.84
C LEU A 197 -19.46 -35.62 40.60
N ASN A 198 -20.05 -34.52 40.14
CA ASN A 198 -21.27 -33.96 40.74
C ASN A 198 -22.49 -34.86 40.54
N LYS A 199 -22.67 -35.46 39.35
CA LYS A 199 -23.71 -36.49 39.11
C LYS A 199 -23.52 -37.68 40.05
N SER A 200 -22.32 -38.26 40.10
CA SER A 200 -22.01 -39.41 40.97
C SER A 200 -22.21 -39.09 42.45
N ASN A 201 -21.84 -37.88 42.91
CA ASN A 201 -22.16 -37.42 44.26
C ASN A 201 -23.67 -37.28 44.51
N ALA A 202 -24.45 -36.80 43.54
CA ALA A 202 -25.91 -36.69 43.65
C ALA A 202 -26.58 -38.08 43.67
N GLU A 203 -26.12 -39.01 42.83
CA GLU A 203 -26.54 -40.42 42.83
C GLU A 203 -26.21 -41.09 44.17
N LEU A 204 -24.98 -40.95 44.68
CA LEU A 204 -24.59 -41.44 46.01
C LEU A 204 -25.42 -40.83 47.14
N GLN A 205 -25.78 -39.54 47.07
CA GLN A 205 -26.69 -38.93 48.03
C GLN A 205 -28.11 -39.50 47.94
N ASN A 206 -28.63 -39.75 46.73
CA ASN A 206 -29.94 -40.34 46.54
C ASN A 206 -29.98 -41.79 47.03
N ILE A 207 -28.99 -42.61 46.67
CA ILE A 207 -28.82 -43.99 47.17
C ILE A 207 -28.74 -43.99 48.71
N ARG A 208 -28.00 -43.06 49.33
CA ARG A 208 -27.97 -42.90 50.80
C ARG A 208 -29.33 -42.51 51.39
N ARG A 209 -30.08 -41.62 50.74
CA ARG A 209 -31.45 -41.25 51.17
C ARG A 209 -32.40 -42.44 51.06
N GLU A 210 -32.41 -43.14 49.93
CA GLU A 210 -33.23 -44.33 49.69
C GLU A 210 -32.91 -45.45 50.68
N HIS A 211 -31.63 -45.76 50.91
CA HIS A 211 -31.24 -46.70 51.96
C HIS A 211 -31.70 -46.25 53.35
N THR A 212 -31.58 -44.96 53.69
CA THR A 212 -32.06 -44.44 54.98
C THR A 212 -33.58 -44.61 55.12
N ILE A 213 -34.35 -44.30 54.07
CA ILE A 213 -35.81 -44.48 54.04
C ILE A 213 -36.17 -45.97 54.16
N ASN A 214 -35.52 -46.85 53.39
CA ASN A 214 -35.74 -48.29 53.43
C ASN A 214 -35.39 -48.89 54.80
N THR A 215 -34.29 -48.43 55.43
CA THR A 215 -33.95 -48.82 56.81
C THR A 215 -35.00 -48.34 57.81
N MET A 216 -35.51 -47.11 57.70
CA MET A 216 -36.60 -46.62 58.55
C MET A 216 -37.90 -47.42 58.36
N GLN A 217 -38.27 -47.75 57.13
CA GLN A 217 -39.44 -48.57 56.81
C GLN A 217 -39.30 -50.00 57.38
N LEU A 218 -38.14 -50.63 57.18
CA LEU A 218 -37.85 -51.97 57.72
C LEU A 218 -37.82 -51.96 59.26
N GLN A 219 -37.25 -50.93 59.89
CA GLN A 219 -37.29 -50.77 61.34
C GLN A 219 -38.72 -50.58 61.86
N SER A 220 -39.55 -49.80 61.15
CA SER A 220 -40.96 -49.60 61.50
C SER A 220 -41.77 -50.89 61.39
N CYS A 221 -41.61 -51.64 60.29
CA CYS A 221 -42.27 -52.93 60.09
C CYS A 221 -41.78 -53.98 61.11
N LEU A 222 -40.48 -54.04 61.38
CA LEU A 222 -39.91 -54.92 62.41
C LEU A 222 -40.45 -54.58 63.80
N LYS A 223 -40.59 -53.29 64.13
CA LYS A 223 -41.21 -52.83 65.38
C LYS A 223 -42.68 -53.26 65.46
N GLU A 224 -43.47 -53.02 64.41
CA GLU A 224 -44.88 -53.44 64.33
C GLU A 224 -45.04 -54.95 64.51
N LYS A 225 -44.22 -55.77 63.83
CA LYS A 225 -44.23 -57.24 64.00
C LYS A 225 -43.74 -57.68 65.37
N THR A 226 -42.79 -56.97 65.98
CA THR A 226 -42.34 -57.26 67.35
C THR A 226 -43.43 -56.92 68.38
N GLU A 227 -44.17 -55.81 68.20
CA GLU A 227 -45.29 -55.44 69.06
C GLU A 227 -46.47 -56.41 68.89
N SER A 228 -46.80 -56.80 67.65
CA SER A 228 -47.79 -57.84 67.38
C SER A 228 -47.41 -59.19 67.98
N LEU A 229 -46.14 -59.59 67.91
CA LEU A 229 -45.65 -60.83 68.52
C LEU A 229 -45.68 -60.76 70.05
N LYS A 230 -45.34 -59.61 70.66
CA LYS A 230 -45.51 -59.40 72.11
C LYS A 230 -46.96 -59.54 72.54
N LEU A 231 -47.91 -58.90 71.84
CA LEU A 231 -49.34 -59.02 72.14
C LEU A 231 -49.82 -60.47 72.03
N MET A 232 -49.37 -61.22 71.02
CA MET A 232 -49.69 -62.65 70.89
C MET A 232 -49.03 -63.49 72.00
N GLN A 233 -47.81 -63.15 72.43
CA GLN A 233 -47.14 -63.82 73.53
C GLN A 233 -47.81 -63.52 74.87
N GLU A 234 -48.25 -62.30 75.13
CA GLU A 234 -49.03 -61.91 76.31
C GLU A 234 -50.40 -62.64 76.34
N GLN A 235 -51.07 -62.74 75.18
CA GLN A 235 -52.31 -63.54 75.05
C GLN A 235 -52.06 -65.03 75.31
N TYR A 236 -50.94 -65.58 74.81
CA TYR A 236 -50.55 -66.97 75.06
C TYR A 236 -50.20 -67.22 76.53
N GLU A 237 -49.43 -66.34 77.17
CA GLU A 237 -49.12 -66.42 78.60
C GLU A 237 -50.39 -66.32 79.46
N GLN A 238 -51.35 -65.47 79.07
CA GLN A 238 -52.64 -65.38 79.75
C GLN A 238 -53.47 -66.67 79.56
N ALA A 239 -53.48 -67.24 78.36
CA ALA A 239 -54.13 -68.53 78.11
C ALA A 239 -53.49 -69.66 78.95
N VAL A 240 -52.16 -69.75 78.99
CA VAL A 240 -51.42 -70.72 79.82
C VAL A 240 -51.73 -70.54 81.31
N LYS A 241 -51.82 -69.30 81.83
CA LYS A 241 -52.27 -69.04 83.20
C LYS A 241 -53.68 -69.55 83.45
N THR A 242 -54.64 -69.25 82.59
CA THR A 242 -56.02 -69.74 82.74
C THR A 242 -56.12 -71.27 82.65
N ILE A 243 -55.29 -71.92 81.81
CA ILE A 243 -55.19 -73.38 81.77
C ILE A 243 -54.62 -73.91 83.10
N GLY A 244 -53.55 -73.30 83.64
CA GLY A 244 -52.99 -73.68 84.93
C GLY A 244 -53.96 -73.54 86.11
N GLU A 245 -54.74 -72.45 86.14
CA GLU A 245 -55.82 -72.23 87.12
C GLU A 245 -56.91 -73.30 87.00
N LEU A 246 -57.32 -73.65 85.78
CA LEU A 246 -58.30 -74.72 85.53
C LEU A 246 -57.75 -76.10 85.92
N THR A 247 -56.49 -76.41 85.59
CA THR A 247 -55.82 -77.66 86.01
C THR A 247 -55.74 -77.76 87.52
N SER A 248 -55.30 -76.71 88.22
CA SER A 248 -55.25 -76.70 89.69
C SER A 248 -56.65 -76.86 90.31
N LYS A 249 -57.69 -76.32 89.67
CA LYS A 249 -59.09 -76.51 90.10
C LYS A 249 -59.58 -77.95 89.89
N ILE A 250 -59.17 -78.61 88.80
CA ILE A 250 -59.43 -80.04 88.55
C ILE A 250 -58.68 -80.90 89.57
N GLU A 251 -57.40 -80.60 89.84
CA GLU A 251 -56.59 -81.29 90.85
C GLU A 251 -57.24 -81.19 92.24
N MET A 252 -57.63 -79.99 92.69
CA MET A 252 -58.36 -79.81 93.95
C MET A 252 -59.67 -80.61 94.02
N GLN A 253 -60.44 -80.64 92.93
CA GLN A 253 -61.67 -81.44 92.85
C GLN A 253 -61.38 -82.95 92.95
N ASN A 254 -60.35 -83.42 92.26
CA ASN A 254 -59.92 -84.82 92.30
C ASN A 254 -59.41 -85.21 93.71
N ASP A 255 -58.68 -84.31 94.37
CA ASP A 255 -58.17 -84.50 95.73
C ASP A 255 -59.30 -84.57 96.77
N THR A 256 -60.39 -83.78 96.60
CA THR A 256 -61.60 -83.92 97.41
C THR A 256 -62.35 -85.22 97.14
N ALA A 257 -62.44 -85.67 95.89
CA ALA A 257 -63.07 -86.95 95.54
C ALA A 257 -62.29 -88.14 96.10
N PHE A 258 -60.94 -88.10 96.06
CA PHE A 258 -60.08 -89.11 96.66
C PHE A 258 -60.29 -89.22 98.18
N LYS A 259 -60.33 -88.08 98.90
CA LYS A 259 -60.59 -88.06 100.35
C LYS A 259 -61.99 -88.59 100.71
N GLN A 260 -63.01 -88.31 99.88
CA GLN A 260 -64.34 -88.91 100.06
C GLN A 260 -64.34 -90.43 99.86
N ASN A 261 -63.68 -90.93 98.81
CA ASN A 261 -63.53 -92.38 98.59
C ASN A 261 -62.83 -93.06 99.77
N GLN A 262 -61.72 -92.51 100.25
CA GLN A 262 -60.96 -93.05 101.38
C GLN A 262 -61.80 -93.14 102.67
N ALA A 263 -62.54 -92.08 103.01
CA ALA A 263 -63.45 -92.09 104.16
C ALA A 263 -64.58 -93.12 104.03
N THR A 264 -65.03 -93.39 102.79
CA THR A 264 -66.04 -94.41 102.49
C THR A 264 -65.49 -95.82 102.68
N GLU A 265 -64.26 -96.07 102.25
CA GLU A 265 -63.56 -97.35 102.41
C GLU A 265 -63.29 -97.69 103.89
N GLU A 266 -62.86 -96.72 104.70
CA GLU A 266 -62.71 -96.89 106.15
C GLU A 266 -64.04 -97.24 106.86
N TYR A 267 -65.16 -96.67 106.40
CA TYR A 267 -66.49 -96.97 106.94
C TYR A 267 -66.92 -98.40 106.62
N VAL A 268 -66.73 -98.85 105.38
CA VAL A 268 -66.97 -100.25 104.96
C VAL A 268 -66.10 -101.22 105.76
N GLY A 269 -64.83 -100.87 106.02
CA GLY A 269 -63.91 -101.67 106.82
C GLY A 269 -64.35 -101.87 108.28
N LYS A 270 -65.11 -100.94 108.87
CA LYS A 270 -65.68 -101.09 110.22
C LYS A 270 -66.85 -102.06 110.23
N LEU A 271 -67.80 -101.90 109.31
CA LEU A 271 -68.97 -102.78 109.17
C LEU A 271 -68.57 -104.25 108.96
N LYS A 272 -67.50 -104.49 108.18
CA LYS A 272 -67.01 -105.85 107.91
C LYS A 272 -66.48 -106.56 109.16
N LYS A 273 -65.80 -105.83 110.06
CA LYS A 273 -65.31 -106.38 111.35
C LYS A 273 -66.43 -106.65 112.35
N GLU A 274 -67.53 -105.90 112.27
CA GLU A 274 -68.71 -106.13 113.10
C GLU A 274 -69.47 -107.41 112.67
N LEU A 275 -69.46 -107.72 111.36
CA LEU A 275 -70.06 -108.95 110.81
C LEU A 275 -69.34 -110.22 111.32
N ASP A 276 -68.01 -110.30 111.16
CA ASP A 276 -67.18 -111.45 111.62
C ASP A 276 -67.36 -111.76 113.12
N ALA A 277 -67.62 -110.72 113.94
CA ALA A 277 -67.85 -110.86 115.38
C ALA A 277 -69.24 -111.44 115.71
N LYS A 278 -70.25 -111.22 114.86
CA LYS A 278 -71.59 -111.82 115.00
C LYS A 278 -71.60 -113.28 114.57
N GLU A 279 -70.85 -113.61 113.52
CA GLU A 279 -70.85 -114.96 112.93
C GLU A 279 -70.25 -116.01 113.88
N LYS A 280 -69.12 -115.69 114.55
CA LYS A 280 -68.54 -116.54 115.62
C LYS A 280 -69.44 -116.75 116.84
N LEU A 281 -70.39 -115.84 117.07
CA LEU A 281 -71.34 -115.94 118.18
C LEU A 281 -72.48 -116.89 117.84
N PHE A 282 -72.85 -116.97 116.55
CA PHE A 282 -73.86 -117.91 116.04
C PHE A 282 -73.36 -119.37 116.08
N GLU A 283 -72.07 -119.58 115.81
CA GLU A 283 -71.45 -120.92 115.75
C GLU A 283 -71.42 -121.62 117.13
N ILE A 284 -71.19 -120.86 118.20
CA ILE A 284 -71.20 -121.38 119.59
C ILE A 284 -72.62 -121.79 120.03
N PHE A 285 -73.66 -121.02 119.67
CA PHE A 285 -75.04 -121.41 119.97
C PHE A 285 -75.44 -122.71 119.28
N LYS A 286 -74.95 -122.93 118.05
CA LYS A 286 -75.24 -124.13 117.24
C LYS A 286 -74.67 -125.42 117.85
N SER A 287 -73.54 -125.37 118.56
CA SER A 287 -73.02 -126.55 119.26
C SER A 287 -73.85 -126.93 120.49
N THR A 288 -74.36 -125.95 121.25
CA THR A 288 -75.25 -126.22 122.41
C THR A 288 -76.61 -126.83 122.01
N GLU A 289 -77.11 -126.53 120.81
CA GLU A 289 -78.39 -127.07 120.33
C GLU A 289 -78.29 -128.56 119.94
N SER A 290 -77.09 -129.02 119.53
CA SER A 290 -76.80 -130.42 119.23
C SER A 290 -76.87 -131.31 120.48
N ASP A 291 -76.32 -130.87 121.61
CA ASP A 291 -76.30 -131.67 122.85
C ASP A 291 -77.71 -131.80 123.47
N HIS A 292 -78.61 -130.85 123.21
CA HIS A 292 -80.02 -130.94 123.62
C HIS A 292 -80.86 -131.88 122.75
N LEU A 293 -80.46 -132.16 121.50
CA LEU A 293 -81.16 -133.13 120.65
C LEU A 293 -80.98 -134.57 121.14
N ILE A 294 -79.80 -134.92 121.64
CA ILE A 294 -79.51 -136.26 122.17
C ILE A 294 -80.39 -136.57 123.40
N GLN A 295 -80.71 -135.57 124.23
CA GLN A 295 -81.68 -135.71 125.34
C GLN A 295 -83.15 -135.73 124.91
N ARG A 296 -83.46 -135.31 123.68
CA ARG A 296 -84.83 -135.30 123.11
C ARG A 296 -85.18 -136.64 122.46
N GLU A 297 -84.18 -137.37 121.95
CA GLU A 297 -84.32 -138.74 121.44
C GLU A 297 -84.84 -139.70 122.54
N GLU A 298 -84.33 -139.57 123.77
CA GLU A 298 -84.67 -140.43 124.93
C GLU A 298 -86.09 -140.21 125.49
N LEU A 299 -86.77 -139.10 125.16
CA LEU A 299 -88.12 -138.79 125.66
C LEU A 299 -89.24 -139.11 124.67
N LEU A 300 -88.99 -139.03 123.36
CA LEU A 300 -90.01 -139.30 122.34
C LEU A 300 -90.21 -140.78 122.04
N GLN A 301 -89.30 -141.64 122.49
CA GLN A 301 -89.52 -143.09 122.57
C GLN A 301 -90.62 -143.48 123.59
N GLY A 302 -91.14 -142.52 124.37
CA GLY A 302 -92.37 -142.66 125.17
C GLY A 302 -93.68 -142.30 124.45
N ILE A 303 -93.63 -141.82 123.20
CA ILE A 303 -94.82 -141.36 122.43
C ILE A 303 -95.18 -142.32 121.27
N SER A 304 -94.47 -143.44 121.13
CA SER A 304 -94.74 -144.49 120.12
C SER A 304 -96.10 -145.20 120.24
N GLU A 305 -96.80 -145.13 121.38
CA GLU A 305 -97.84 -146.10 121.70
C GLU A 305 -99.28 -145.75 121.24
N ILE A 306 -99.57 -144.51 120.81
CA ILE A 306 -100.97 -143.99 120.81
C ILE A 306 -101.69 -143.86 119.44
N LYS A 307 -101.02 -143.69 118.27
CA LYS A 307 -101.69 -143.66 116.93
C LYS A 307 -100.72 -143.98 115.77
N ARG A 308 -100.61 -145.17 115.16
CA ARG A 308 -101.27 -146.50 115.25
C ARG A 308 -102.77 -146.59 114.92
N LEU A 309 -103.42 -145.50 114.50
CA LEU A 309 -104.86 -145.47 114.13
C LEU A 309 -105.19 -144.39 113.07
N LEU A 310 -104.36 -144.24 112.03
CA LEU A 310 -104.76 -143.51 110.81
C LEU A 310 -103.96 -143.96 109.57
N GLU A 311 -103.87 -145.28 109.41
CA GLU A 311 -103.10 -146.00 108.38
C GLU A 311 -104.06 -146.55 107.29
N GLU A 312 -105.20 -145.88 107.07
CA GLU A 312 -106.35 -146.39 106.29
C GLU A 312 -106.86 -145.41 105.20
N ALA A 313 -105.99 -144.57 104.62
CA ALA A 313 -106.38 -143.59 103.59
C ALA A 313 -105.32 -143.39 102.49
N GLU A 314 -104.81 -144.50 101.95
CA GLU A 314 -103.93 -144.56 100.78
C GLU A 314 -104.66 -144.19 99.46
N GLU A 315 -103.91 -144.26 98.35
CA GLU A 315 -104.41 -144.78 97.07
C GLU A 315 -105.29 -143.90 96.14
N GLN A 316 -105.09 -142.57 96.09
CA GLN A 316 -105.59 -141.77 94.94
C GLN A 316 -104.59 -140.78 94.31
N CYS A 317 -104.64 -140.75 92.96
CA CYS A 317 -104.17 -139.67 92.06
C CYS A 317 -102.68 -139.58 91.67
N ALA A 318 -102.02 -140.72 91.46
CA ALA A 318 -100.79 -140.81 90.66
C ALA A 318 -101.04 -140.62 89.13
N GLN A 319 -101.55 -139.46 88.68
CA GLN A 319 -102.17 -139.37 87.34
C GLN A 319 -101.96 -138.08 86.49
N LEU A 320 -101.02 -137.18 86.81
CA LEU A 320 -100.86 -135.90 86.08
C LEU A 320 -99.44 -135.57 85.55
N THR A 321 -98.58 -136.58 85.41
CA THR A 321 -97.15 -136.40 85.07
C THR A 321 -96.83 -136.45 83.55
N GLU A 322 -97.81 -136.43 82.65
CA GLU A 322 -97.63 -136.90 81.24
C GLU A 322 -98.00 -135.89 80.11
N GLN A 323 -98.21 -134.58 80.37
CA GLN A 323 -98.84 -133.70 79.35
C GLN A 323 -98.16 -132.40 78.85
N MET A 324 -96.96 -131.99 79.29
CA MET A 324 -96.35 -130.73 78.78
C MET A 324 -94.94 -130.77 78.19
N GLU A 325 -94.44 -131.95 77.78
CA GLU A 325 -93.28 -132.07 76.88
C GLU A 325 -93.59 -131.56 75.43
N THR A 326 -94.83 -131.17 75.15
CA THR A 326 -95.39 -130.88 73.81
C THR A 326 -95.14 -129.46 73.27
N MET A 327 -94.79 -128.47 74.09
CA MET A 327 -94.61 -127.08 73.64
C MET A 327 -93.19 -126.71 73.19
N LYS A 328 -92.25 -127.66 73.12
CA LYS A 328 -90.90 -127.47 72.55
C LYS A 328 -90.87 -127.29 71.02
N GLN A 329 -91.97 -127.57 70.31
CA GLN A 329 -92.00 -127.70 68.85
C GLN A 329 -92.69 -126.55 68.07
N LYS A 330 -92.69 -125.32 68.59
CA LYS A 330 -92.95 -124.10 67.76
C LYS A 330 -91.67 -123.27 67.54
N HIS A 331 -90.64 -123.97 67.09
CA HIS A 331 -89.42 -123.40 66.51
C HIS A 331 -89.69 -122.71 65.15
N SER A 332 -88.72 -121.88 64.74
CA SER A 332 -88.34 -121.58 63.35
C SER A 332 -89.41 -121.00 62.40
N ALA A 333 -89.82 -119.74 62.59
CA ALA A 333 -90.59 -118.99 61.58
C ALA A 333 -90.18 -117.51 61.43
N GLU A 334 -90.08 -116.72 62.51
CA GLU A 334 -90.01 -115.24 62.40
C GLU A 334 -88.59 -114.64 62.39
N LEU A 335 -87.55 -115.49 62.44
CA LEU A 335 -86.14 -115.06 62.47
C LEU A 335 -85.55 -114.77 61.06
N ASP A 336 -86.30 -115.04 59.99
CA ASP A 336 -85.86 -114.92 58.58
C ASP A 336 -86.38 -113.66 57.83
N GLU A 337 -87.26 -112.84 58.43
CA GLU A 337 -87.98 -111.80 57.68
C GLU A 337 -87.42 -110.37 57.83
N GLN A 338 -86.84 -109.98 58.99
CA GLN A 338 -86.30 -108.61 59.17
C GLN A 338 -84.83 -108.44 58.73
N ASN A 339 -84.03 -109.51 58.71
CA ASN A 339 -82.63 -109.46 58.27
C ASN A 339 -82.46 -109.21 56.74
N LYS A 340 -83.55 -109.12 55.99
CA LYS A 340 -83.56 -108.78 54.54
C LYS A 340 -83.79 -107.29 54.25
N LYS A 341 -84.00 -106.44 55.26
CA LYS A 341 -84.54 -105.07 55.05
C LYS A 341 -83.58 -103.91 55.29
N ILE A 342 -82.34 -104.18 55.72
CA ILE A 342 -81.30 -103.16 55.97
C ILE A 342 -80.11 -103.30 54.99
N GLN A 343 -80.06 -104.38 54.20
CA GLN A 343 -78.96 -104.68 53.27
C GLN A 343 -79.31 -104.31 51.80
N ALA A 344 -80.03 -103.20 51.61
CA ALA A 344 -80.42 -102.69 50.30
C ALA A 344 -80.29 -101.17 50.24
N MET A 345 -79.82 -100.67 49.09
CA MET A 345 -79.63 -99.24 48.75
C MET A 345 -78.33 -98.58 49.26
N GLU A 346 -77.20 -99.26 49.07
CA GLU A 346 -75.93 -98.63 48.68
C GLU A 346 -76.02 -98.00 47.27
N GLN A 347 -77.08 -97.21 47.00
CA GLN A 347 -77.45 -96.84 45.64
C GLN A 347 -78.17 -95.48 45.53
N GLU A 348 -77.71 -94.47 46.28
CA GLU A 348 -78.27 -93.10 46.22
C GLU A 348 -77.19 -92.00 46.11
N LEU A 349 -76.06 -92.31 45.48
CA LEU A 349 -74.99 -91.35 45.14
C LEU A 349 -74.74 -91.23 43.61
N ALA A 350 -75.73 -91.57 42.77
CA ALA A 350 -75.71 -91.31 41.32
C ALA A 350 -77.07 -91.47 40.60
N SER A 351 -78.02 -90.55 40.80
CA SER A 351 -79.11 -90.29 39.82
C SER A 351 -79.73 -88.92 40.14
N ALA A 352 -79.26 -87.84 39.53
CA ALA A 352 -79.63 -87.36 38.19
C ALA A 352 -81.00 -86.66 38.13
N ASN A 353 -80.96 -85.46 37.54
CA ASN A 353 -82.10 -84.63 37.17
C ASN A 353 -83.28 -85.43 36.59
N ASP A 354 -84.48 -85.23 37.13
CA ASP A 354 -85.61 -84.71 36.33
C ASP A 354 -86.83 -84.43 37.22
N LEU A 355 -87.37 -83.21 37.08
CA LEU A 355 -88.76 -82.75 37.21
C LEU A 355 -88.71 -81.27 37.67
N LEU A 356 -88.93 -80.28 36.81
CA LEU A 356 -89.92 -80.24 35.72
C LEU A 356 -89.37 -79.65 34.41
N LYS A 357 -89.46 -80.43 33.34
CA LYS A 357 -89.47 -79.94 31.95
C LYS A 357 -90.85 -79.35 31.64
N GLN A 358 -90.92 -78.17 31.01
CA GLN A 358 -91.60 -77.98 29.71
C GLN A 358 -91.55 -76.54 29.14
N ALA A 359 -91.12 -76.47 27.88
CA ALA A 359 -91.67 -75.66 26.76
C ALA A 359 -91.86 -74.13 26.86
N ARG A 360 -91.08 -73.44 25.99
CA ARG A 360 -91.49 -72.42 24.98
C ARG A 360 -92.03 -71.03 25.39
N GLU A 361 -91.29 -70.03 24.88
CA GLU A 361 -91.74 -68.89 24.05
C GLU A 361 -92.62 -67.77 24.65
N SER A 362 -92.53 -66.59 24.01
CA SER A 362 -93.12 -65.27 24.34
C SER A 362 -92.56 -64.58 25.61
N ASN A 363 -92.02 -63.35 25.54
CA ASN A 363 -92.64 -62.05 25.21
C ASN A 363 -93.74 -61.67 26.23
N LEU A 364 -93.83 -60.46 26.79
CA LEU A 364 -93.14 -59.17 26.55
C LEU A 364 -93.38 -58.25 27.79
N GLU A 365 -92.74 -57.07 27.83
CA GLU A 365 -93.17 -55.87 28.59
C GLU A 365 -93.23 -55.94 30.14
N SER A 366 -92.35 -55.22 30.84
CA SER A 366 -92.54 -53.80 31.25
C SER A 366 -92.95 -53.74 32.74
N ALA A 367 -92.56 -52.78 33.59
CA ALA A 367 -91.98 -51.45 33.36
C ALA A 367 -91.04 -51.09 34.55
N ILE A 368 -89.85 -50.52 34.33
CA ILE A 368 -89.54 -49.07 34.34
C ILE A 368 -89.21 -48.47 35.74
N CYS A 369 -88.28 -47.50 35.75
CA CYS A 369 -87.90 -46.58 36.85
C CYS A 369 -87.14 -47.21 38.04
N GLN A 370 -85.88 -46.88 38.36
CA GLN A 370 -85.05 -45.66 38.25
C GLN A 370 -83.55 -46.06 38.22
N LEU A 371 -82.51 -45.29 37.83
CA LEU A 371 -82.20 -44.04 37.09
C LEU A 371 -80.73 -44.25 36.59
N ALA A 372 -80.28 -43.92 35.37
CA ALA A 372 -80.10 -42.64 34.67
C ALA A 372 -78.94 -41.75 35.19
N PRO A 373 -78.26 -40.91 34.35
CA PRO A 373 -78.38 -40.71 32.89
C PRO A 373 -77.04 -40.67 32.09
N SER A 374 -77.07 -41.04 30.81
CA SER A 374 -76.56 -40.22 29.68
C SER A 374 -76.63 -41.03 28.38
N ALA A 375 -77.52 -40.63 27.48
CA ALA A 375 -77.59 -41.13 26.11
C ALA A 375 -77.37 -39.95 25.16
N ALA A 376 -76.71 -40.19 24.02
CA ALA A 376 -77.29 -39.98 22.68
C ALA A 376 -76.22 -39.87 21.55
N VAL A 377 -76.69 -40.14 20.34
CA VAL A 377 -76.14 -39.74 19.02
C VAL A 377 -74.81 -40.36 18.56
N ALA A 378 -74.91 -41.55 17.96
CA ALA A 378 -74.04 -41.99 16.87
C ALA A 378 -74.82 -42.85 15.84
N SER A 379 -75.99 -42.37 15.39
CA SER A 379 -76.79 -43.06 14.38
C SER A 379 -77.67 -42.08 13.58
N ARG A 380 -77.04 -41.38 12.63
CA ARG A 380 -77.65 -40.81 11.42
C ARG A 380 -76.53 -40.39 10.46
N LEU A 381 -76.20 -41.26 9.51
CA LEU A 381 -76.31 -41.01 8.07
C LEU A 381 -75.73 -42.23 7.32
N ILE A 382 -76.61 -43.08 6.81
CA ILE A 382 -76.34 -43.84 5.59
C ILE A 382 -77.04 -43.07 4.48
N ARG A 383 -76.34 -42.83 3.36
CA ARG A 383 -76.80 -43.12 1.98
C ARG A 383 -75.93 -42.43 0.93
N SER A 384 -75.22 -43.24 0.15
CA SER A 384 -74.85 -42.95 -1.24
C SER A 384 -74.46 -44.25 -1.95
N ASP A 385 -75.47 -45.09 -2.20
CA ASP A 385 -75.75 -45.84 -3.43
C ASP A 385 -74.56 -46.16 -4.41
N LEU A 386 -73.46 -46.75 -3.92
CA LEU A 386 -72.39 -47.37 -4.72
C LEU A 386 -72.20 -48.84 -4.33
N SER A 387 -71.83 -49.69 -5.28
CA SER A 387 -71.60 -51.12 -5.04
C SER A 387 -70.31 -51.35 -4.23
N LEU A 388 -70.23 -52.51 -3.55
CA LEU A 388 -69.07 -52.86 -2.71
C LEU A 388 -67.73 -52.80 -3.49
N THR A 389 -67.74 -53.17 -4.77
CA THR A 389 -66.57 -53.11 -5.66
C THR A 389 -66.16 -51.66 -5.99
N GLU A 390 -67.13 -50.75 -6.14
CA GLU A 390 -66.85 -49.32 -6.33
C GLU A 390 -66.35 -48.67 -5.05
N LEU A 391 -66.83 -49.10 -3.88
CA LEU A 391 -66.31 -48.64 -2.58
C LEU A 391 -64.83 -49.07 -2.40
N TYR A 392 -64.48 -50.31 -2.75
CA TYR A 392 -63.08 -50.75 -2.79
C TYR A 392 -62.26 -50.03 -3.87
N SER A 393 -62.84 -49.74 -5.03
CA SER A 393 -62.16 -48.96 -6.08
C SER A 393 -61.89 -47.52 -5.63
N MET A 394 -62.86 -46.85 -5.01
CA MET A 394 -62.67 -45.50 -4.45
C MET A 394 -61.71 -45.47 -3.28
N TYR A 395 -61.74 -46.48 -2.39
CA TYR A 395 -60.77 -46.59 -1.30
C TYR A 395 -59.36 -46.83 -1.83
N ALA A 396 -59.19 -47.73 -2.80
CA ALA A 396 -57.91 -47.95 -3.48
C ALA A 396 -57.41 -46.68 -4.15
N LYS A 397 -58.26 -45.97 -4.92
CA LYS A 397 -57.93 -44.69 -5.55
C LYS A 397 -57.56 -43.62 -4.53
N SER A 398 -58.30 -43.49 -3.44
CA SER A 398 -58.01 -42.53 -2.38
C SER A 398 -56.73 -42.87 -1.61
N SER A 399 -56.37 -44.15 -1.49
CA SER A 399 -55.11 -44.60 -0.92
C SER A 399 -53.94 -44.33 -1.87
N GLU A 400 -54.13 -44.58 -3.17
CA GLU A 400 -53.14 -44.34 -4.22
C GLU A 400 -52.89 -42.82 -4.43
N GLU A 401 -53.95 -41.99 -4.35
CA GLU A 401 -53.85 -40.53 -4.31
C GLU A 401 -53.15 -40.02 -3.04
N LEU A 402 -53.39 -40.63 -1.87
CA LEU A 402 -52.68 -40.31 -0.63
C LEU A 402 -51.19 -40.66 -0.71
N GLU A 403 -50.87 -41.80 -1.32
CA GLU A 403 -49.49 -42.28 -1.49
C GLU A 403 -48.73 -41.45 -2.53
N MET A 404 -49.38 -41.08 -3.64
CA MET A 404 -48.88 -40.07 -4.58
C MET A 404 -48.61 -38.72 -3.89
N ARG A 405 -49.53 -38.25 -3.04
CA ARG A 405 -49.34 -37.00 -2.29
C ARG A 405 -48.22 -37.09 -1.25
N ASN A 406 -48.02 -38.24 -0.61
CA ASN A 406 -46.88 -38.46 0.27
C ASN A 406 -45.55 -38.46 -0.50
N CYS A 407 -45.52 -39.06 -1.70
CA CYS A 407 -44.37 -38.98 -2.61
C CYS A 407 -44.08 -37.53 -3.05
N GLU A 408 -45.10 -36.75 -3.44
CA GLU A 408 -44.95 -35.32 -3.75
C GLU A 408 -44.41 -34.53 -2.55
N ILE A 409 -44.88 -34.81 -1.33
CA ILE A 409 -44.41 -34.17 -0.09
C ILE A 409 -42.95 -34.52 0.21
N GLU A 410 -42.52 -35.78 0.07
CA GLU A 410 -41.11 -36.17 0.24
C GLU A 410 -40.23 -35.55 -0.86
N GLN A 411 -40.69 -35.47 -2.10
CA GLN A 411 -39.97 -34.84 -3.19
C GLN A 411 -39.79 -33.32 -2.97
N LEU A 412 -40.83 -32.64 -2.48
CA LEU A 412 -40.77 -31.22 -2.08
C LEU A 412 -39.84 -31.00 -0.86
N LYS A 413 -39.86 -31.89 0.14
CA LYS A 413 -38.91 -31.85 1.27
C LYS A 413 -37.46 -32.01 0.78
N LEU A 414 -37.22 -32.85 -0.21
CA LEU A 414 -35.88 -33.05 -0.78
C LEU A 414 -35.40 -31.80 -1.52
N GLN A 415 -36.26 -31.18 -2.34
CA GLN A 415 -35.97 -29.90 -3.00
C GLN A 415 -35.71 -28.78 -2.00
N LEU A 416 -36.53 -28.66 -0.95
CA LEU A 416 -36.32 -27.67 0.11
C LEU A 416 -34.98 -27.87 0.84
N LYS A 417 -34.59 -29.12 1.12
CA LYS A 417 -33.28 -29.45 1.68
C LYS A 417 -32.12 -29.08 0.75
N SER A 418 -32.26 -29.29 -0.57
CA SER A 418 -31.24 -28.86 -1.55
C SER A 418 -31.05 -27.35 -1.53
N ILE A 419 -32.15 -26.59 -1.57
CA ILE A 419 -32.13 -25.12 -1.53
C ILE A 419 -31.49 -24.61 -0.23
N ILE A 420 -31.82 -25.22 0.92
CA ILE A 420 -31.21 -24.88 2.21
C ILE A 420 -29.71 -25.20 2.21
N ALA A 421 -29.29 -26.32 1.63
CA ALA A 421 -27.88 -26.69 1.52
C ALA A 421 -27.10 -25.69 0.65
N GLU A 422 -27.60 -25.37 -0.55
CA GLU A 422 -27.02 -24.38 -1.48
C GLU A 422 -26.91 -22.99 -0.85
N ILE A 423 -27.94 -22.54 -0.11
CA ILE A 423 -27.90 -21.28 0.64
C ILE A 423 -26.85 -21.35 1.76
N SER A 424 -26.75 -22.46 2.48
CA SER A 424 -25.77 -22.62 3.58
C SER A 424 -24.32 -22.70 3.10
N GLU A 425 -24.08 -23.22 1.90
CA GLU A 425 -22.76 -23.22 1.24
C GLU A 425 -22.41 -21.83 0.68
N SER A 426 -23.41 -21.10 0.17
CA SER A 426 -23.24 -19.74 -0.38
C SER A 426 -23.00 -18.67 0.69
N ALA A 427 -23.59 -18.82 1.88
CA ALA A 427 -23.51 -17.85 2.97
C ALA A 427 -22.06 -17.49 3.39
N PRO A 428 -21.16 -18.43 3.73
CA PRO A 428 -19.78 -18.09 4.12
C PRO A 428 -18.96 -17.50 2.98
N ILE A 429 -19.28 -17.83 1.71
CA ILE A 429 -18.63 -17.24 0.54
C ILE A 429 -19.01 -15.76 0.42
N LEU A 430 -20.30 -15.44 0.59
CA LEU A 430 -20.81 -14.06 0.62
C LEU A 430 -20.23 -13.26 1.79
N GLU A 431 -20.18 -13.82 3.00
CA GLU A 431 -19.56 -13.14 4.16
C GLU A 431 -18.08 -12.85 3.92
N LYS A 432 -17.32 -13.80 3.35
CA LYS A 432 -15.91 -13.59 3.00
C LYS A 432 -15.77 -12.50 1.93
N GLN A 433 -16.57 -12.53 0.86
CA GLN A 433 -16.55 -11.50 -0.19
C GLN A 433 -16.88 -10.11 0.39
N ASN A 434 -17.81 -10.02 1.33
CA ASN A 434 -18.19 -8.76 1.97
C ASN A 434 -17.07 -8.25 2.91
N SER A 435 -16.40 -9.14 3.63
CA SER A 435 -15.21 -8.82 4.44
C SER A 435 -14.04 -8.33 3.58
N ASP A 436 -13.75 -9.02 2.48
CA ASP A 436 -12.66 -8.66 1.57
C ASP A 436 -12.97 -7.35 0.80
N TYR A 437 -14.23 -7.11 0.43
CA TYR A 437 -14.69 -5.82 -0.11
C TYR A 437 -14.55 -4.68 0.90
N GLN A 438 -14.93 -4.90 2.16
CA GLN A 438 -14.81 -3.90 3.22
C GLN A 438 -13.33 -3.54 3.49
N LYS A 439 -12.42 -4.53 3.56
CA LYS A 439 -10.97 -4.29 3.64
C LYS A 439 -10.45 -3.50 2.43
N MET A 440 -10.86 -3.86 1.22
CA MET A 440 -10.46 -3.16 0.00
C MET A 440 -10.96 -1.71 -0.03
N LYS A 441 -12.14 -1.46 0.54
CA LYS A 441 -12.70 -0.11 0.68
C LYS A 441 -11.94 0.70 1.74
N GLU A 442 -11.53 0.08 2.84
CA GLU A 442 -10.71 0.68 3.88
C GLU A 442 -9.32 1.05 3.34
N THR A 443 -8.59 0.11 2.72
CA THR A 443 -7.27 0.41 2.12
C THR A 443 -7.35 1.45 1.00
N ASN A 444 -8.41 1.44 0.18
CA ASN A 444 -8.63 2.49 -0.82
C ASN A 444 -8.92 3.86 -0.18
N SER A 445 -9.58 3.91 0.98
CA SER A 445 -9.78 5.16 1.73
C SER A 445 -8.48 5.69 2.37
N GLU A 446 -7.60 4.79 2.82
CA GLU A 446 -6.27 5.13 3.34
C GLU A 446 -5.35 5.65 2.22
N LEU A 447 -5.36 5.01 1.05
CA LEU A 447 -4.62 5.45 -0.14
C LEU A 447 -5.11 6.81 -0.65
N LEU A 448 -6.42 7.08 -0.61
CA LEU A 448 -6.96 8.41 -0.95
C LEU A 448 -6.49 9.48 0.05
N ARG A 449 -6.48 9.18 1.36
CA ARG A 449 -5.94 10.09 2.38
C ARG A 449 -4.45 10.37 2.17
N GLU A 450 -3.65 9.34 1.89
CA GLU A 450 -2.21 9.49 1.61
C GLU A 450 -1.98 10.31 0.34
N HIS A 451 -2.76 10.08 -0.71
CA HIS A 451 -2.71 10.87 -1.94
C HIS A 451 -3.03 12.36 -1.69
N ASP A 452 -4.07 12.66 -0.91
CA ASP A 452 -4.46 14.03 -0.58
C ASP A 452 -3.42 14.73 0.30
N GLU A 453 -2.81 14.01 1.26
CA GLU A 453 -1.68 14.50 2.06
C GLU A 453 -0.45 14.79 1.21
N LEU A 454 -0.10 13.91 0.25
CA LEU A 454 0.98 14.14 -0.71
C LEU A 454 0.69 15.33 -1.64
N LEU A 455 -0.56 15.50 -2.08
CA LEU A 455 -0.98 16.64 -2.89
C LEU A 455 -0.86 17.96 -2.10
N GLN A 456 -1.30 17.97 -0.84
CA GLN A 456 -1.19 19.14 0.03
C GLN A 456 0.27 19.48 0.35
N ASN A 457 1.12 18.48 0.58
CA ASN A 457 2.55 18.66 0.79
C ASN A 457 3.24 19.22 -0.46
N LYS A 458 2.92 18.69 -1.65
CA LYS A 458 3.39 19.25 -2.93
C LYS A 458 3.01 20.73 -3.07
N LEU A 459 1.75 21.08 -2.84
CA LEU A 459 1.28 22.48 -2.92
C LEU A 459 1.96 23.39 -1.89
N CYS A 460 2.29 22.89 -0.70
CA CYS A 460 3.07 23.65 0.29
C CYS A 460 4.51 23.88 -0.19
N LEU A 461 5.18 22.84 -0.71
CA LEU A 461 6.53 22.94 -1.26
C LEU A 461 6.61 23.86 -2.48
N GLU A 462 5.60 23.85 -3.36
CA GLU A 462 5.51 24.78 -4.50
C GLU A 462 5.41 26.24 -4.02
N ARG A 463 4.58 26.52 -3.00
CA ARG A 463 4.50 27.86 -2.36
C ARG A 463 5.78 28.24 -1.60
N GLU A 464 6.54 27.28 -1.09
CA GLU A 464 7.85 27.54 -0.46
C GLU A 464 8.91 27.86 -1.49
N LEU A 465 8.95 27.11 -2.59
CA LEU A 465 9.81 27.37 -3.74
C LEU A 465 9.53 28.75 -4.34
N GLU A 466 8.26 29.11 -4.55
CA GLU A 466 7.88 30.43 -5.06
C GLU A 466 8.31 31.57 -4.12
N ARG A 467 8.09 31.42 -2.80
CA ARG A 467 8.56 32.39 -1.79
C ARG A 467 10.09 32.50 -1.76
N ALA A 468 10.80 31.37 -1.88
CA ALA A 468 12.26 31.33 -1.92
C ALA A 468 12.81 32.00 -3.20
N LEU A 469 12.21 31.73 -4.36
CA LEU A 469 12.57 32.38 -5.63
C LEU A 469 12.28 33.88 -5.63
N SER A 470 11.13 34.31 -5.08
CA SER A 470 10.81 35.73 -4.89
C SER A 470 11.84 36.43 -3.99
N THR A 471 12.18 35.80 -2.86
CA THR A 471 13.21 36.30 -1.92
C THR A 471 14.60 36.34 -2.57
N LEU A 472 14.95 35.32 -3.36
CA LEU A 472 16.21 35.28 -4.12
C LEU A 472 16.28 36.40 -5.15
N ASN A 473 15.22 36.61 -5.94
CA ASN A 473 15.14 37.68 -6.94
C ASN A 473 15.22 39.06 -6.28
N HIS A 474 14.52 39.27 -5.15
CA HIS A 474 14.64 40.49 -4.36
C HIS A 474 16.08 40.72 -3.89
N ASN A 475 16.70 39.74 -3.24
CA ASN A 475 18.08 39.82 -2.76
C ASN A 475 19.10 40.01 -3.89
N GLN A 476 18.91 39.39 -5.06
CA GLN A 476 19.76 39.60 -6.23
C GLN A 476 19.64 41.03 -6.78
N ASN A 477 18.42 41.59 -6.80
CA ASN A 477 18.19 42.96 -7.26
C ASN A 477 18.75 43.99 -6.27
N GLU A 478 18.56 43.79 -4.96
CA GLU A 478 19.21 44.62 -3.93
C GLU A 478 20.74 44.48 -3.98
N ASN A 479 21.29 43.29 -4.22
CA ASN A 479 22.74 43.11 -4.38
C ASN A 479 23.30 43.84 -5.62
N LYS A 480 22.55 43.87 -6.74
CA LYS A 480 22.90 44.66 -7.93
C LYS A 480 22.89 46.17 -7.61
N LYS A 481 21.82 46.67 -6.98
CA LYS A 481 21.73 48.08 -6.52
C LYS A 481 22.90 48.44 -5.61
N LEU A 482 23.18 47.64 -4.59
CA LEU A 482 24.28 47.88 -3.65
C LEU A 482 25.64 47.92 -4.37
N LYS A 483 25.91 47.00 -5.30
CA LYS A 483 27.13 47.03 -6.13
C LYS A 483 27.24 48.28 -7.00
N GLN A 484 26.14 48.73 -7.60
CA GLN A 484 26.09 49.99 -8.35
C GLN A 484 26.40 51.17 -7.42
N THR A 485 25.68 51.32 -6.30
CA THR A 485 25.92 52.42 -5.33
C THR A 485 27.34 52.41 -4.77
N HIS A 486 27.96 51.25 -4.56
CA HIS A 486 29.36 51.14 -4.12
C HIS A 486 30.33 51.61 -5.22
N THR A 487 30.07 51.26 -6.48
CA THR A 487 30.88 51.67 -7.63
C THR A 487 30.77 53.19 -7.84
N ASP A 488 29.55 53.72 -7.78
CA ASP A 488 29.25 55.14 -7.87
C ASP A 488 29.88 55.96 -6.73
N LEU A 489 29.76 55.50 -5.48
CA LEU A 489 30.41 56.13 -4.33
C LEU A 489 31.94 56.07 -4.43
N SER A 490 32.50 54.95 -4.91
CA SER A 490 33.95 54.84 -5.17
C SER A 490 34.39 55.87 -6.22
N ARG A 491 33.58 56.10 -7.25
CA ARG A 491 33.82 57.08 -8.31
C ARG A 491 33.75 58.51 -7.79
N GLN A 492 32.79 58.83 -6.93
CA GLN A 492 32.69 60.11 -6.21
C GLN A 492 33.94 60.34 -5.35
N VAL A 493 34.34 59.35 -4.53
CA VAL A 493 35.52 59.45 -3.67
C VAL A 493 36.79 59.68 -4.50
N CYS A 494 36.99 58.94 -5.60
CA CYS A 494 38.13 59.14 -6.50
C CYS A 494 38.16 60.55 -7.10
N MET A 495 37.01 61.07 -7.58
CA MET A 495 36.95 62.44 -8.13
C MET A 495 37.21 63.51 -7.07
N LEU A 496 36.62 63.38 -5.87
CA LEU A 496 36.85 64.34 -4.79
C LEU A 496 38.30 64.31 -4.29
N LEU A 497 38.95 63.14 -4.28
CA LEU A 497 40.38 63.03 -3.98
C LEU A 497 41.25 63.68 -5.06
N ASP A 498 40.90 63.54 -6.34
CA ASP A 498 41.63 64.16 -7.45
C ASP A 498 41.49 65.70 -7.47
N GLU A 499 40.29 66.22 -7.24
CA GLU A 499 40.02 67.65 -7.05
C GLU A 499 40.84 68.20 -5.85
N LEU A 500 40.82 67.51 -4.71
CA LEU A 500 41.58 67.88 -3.51
C LEU A 500 43.10 67.87 -3.77
N ASN A 501 43.60 66.89 -4.54
CA ASN A 501 45.00 66.85 -4.96
C ASN A 501 45.35 67.99 -5.93
N CYS A 502 44.49 68.32 -6.89
CA CYS A 502 44.65 69.46 -7.79
C CYS A 502 44.73 70.78 -6.99
N ILE A 503 43.79 71.01 -6.07
CA ILE A 503 43.78 72.17 -5.15
C ILE A 503 45.08 72.23 -4.33
N ARG A 504 45.55 71.12 -3.75
CA ARG A 504 46.83 71.06 -3.01
C ARG A 504 48.05 71.35 -3.88
N ALA A 505 48.02 70.97 -5.16
CA ALA A 505 49.08 71.22 -6.11
C ALA A 505 49.03 72.65 -6.71
N GLY A 506 47.99 73.44 -6.43
CA GLY A 506 47.78 74.76 -7.04
C GLY A 506 47.35 74.69 -8.51
N VAL A 507 46.91 73.53 -8.99
CA VAL A 507 46.47 73.28 -10.36
C VAL A 507 44.94 73.25 -10.39
N LYS A 508 44.31 73.87 -11.39
CA LYS A 508 42.86 73.73 -11.58
C LYS A 508 42.54 72.33 -12.09
N HIS A 509 41.62 71.62 -11.45
CA HIS A 509 41.13 70.34 -11.96
C HIS A 509 40.45 70.56 -13.33
N VAL A 510 40.71 69.64 -14.26
CA VAL A 510 40.15 69.68 -15.62
C VAL A 510 39.47 68.35 -15.87
N ARG A 511 38.14 68.35 -15.93
CA ARG A 511 37.34 67.16 -16.21
C ARG A 511 37.60 66.69 -17.64
N ILE A 512 38.37 65.61 -17.79
CA ILE A 512 38.71 65.04 -19.09
C ILE A 512 37.47 64.36 -19.68
N GLN A 513 36.73 65.07 -20.54
CA GLN A 513 35.69 64.44 -21.36
C GLN A 513 36.36 63.53 -22.42
N PRO A 514 36.02 62.23 -22.49
CA PRO A 514 36.59 61.31 -23.46
C PRO A 514 36.12 61.67 -24.88
N THR A 515 36.92 62.44 -25.60
CA THR A 515 36.54 63.15 -26.84
C THR A 515 36.38 62.22 -28.08
N ARG A 516 36.22 60.90 -27.89
CA ARG A 516 36.31 59.92 -28.98
C ARG A 516 35.49 58.64 -28.84
N GLN A 517 34.53 58.56 -27.92
CA GLN A 517 33.56 57.46 -27.86
C GLN A 517 32.14 58.01 -27.71
N LEU A 518 31.16 57.34 -28.32
CA LEU A 518 29.75 57.68 -28.10
C LEU A 518 29.46 57.52 -26.61
N PRO A 519 28.89 58.53 -25.93
CA PRO A 519 28.61 58.41 -24.51
C PRO A 519 27.46 57.42 -24.31
N THR A 520 27.75 56.32 -23.62
CA THR A 520 26.74 55.33 -23.21
C THR A 520 25.85 55.97 -22.14
N SER A 521 24.56 55.63 -22.08
CA SER A 521 23.64 56.18 -21.07
C SER A 521 24.17 56.05 -19.64
N GLU A 522 24.84 54.94 -19.34
CA GLU A 522 25.51 54.67 -18.06
C GLU A 522 26.66 55.66 -17.78
N SER A 523 27.52 55.98 -18.77
CA SER A 523 28.59 56.97 -18.56
C SER A 523 28.02 58.39 -18.39
N LEU A 524 26.93 58.74 -19.10
CA LEU A 524 26.25 60.02 -18.91
C LEU A 524 25.64 60.15 -17.51
N ILE A 525 25.07 59.08 -16.97
CA ILE A 525 24.55 59.03 -15.60
C ILE A 525 25.71 59.18 -14.60
N SER A 526 26.78 58.38 -14.73
CA SER A 526 27.91 58.43 -13.81
C SER A 526 28.71 59.74 -13.87
N ASP A 527 28.75 60.44 -15.00
CA ASP A 527 29.42 61.73 -15.15
C ASP A 527 28.52 62.92 -14.76
N ASN A 528 27.24 62.93 -15.14
CA ASN A 528 26.38 64.12 -14.94
C ASN A 528 25.49 64.07 -13.70
N LEU A 529 25.19 62.89 -13.15
CA LEU A 529 24.28 62.73 -12.01
C LEU A 529 25.00 62.23 -10.75
N VAL A 530 25.97 61.31 -10.90
CA VAL A 530 26.62 60.66 -9.75
C VAL A 530 27.77 61.47 -9.19
N THR A 531 28.61 62.08 -10.03
CA THR A 531 29.92 62.62 -9.60
C THR A 531 29.98 64.15 -9.62
N PHE A 532 30.66 64.75 -8.64
CA PHE A 532 30.70 66.20 -8.39
C PHE A 532 32.07 66.65 -7.85
N SER A 533 32.42 67.93 -8.07
CA SER A 533 33.67 68.57 -7.60
C SER A 533 33.48 69.53 -6.43
N SER A 534 32.27 70.08 -6.23
CA SER A 534 31.98 71.01 -5.13
C SER A 534 30.63 70.72 -4.45
N ILE A 535 30.43 71.29 -3.25
CA ILE A 535 29.17 71.19 -2.50
C ILE A 535 28.04 71.93 -3.25
N GLU A 536 28.36 73.04 -3.93
CA GLU A 536 27.41 73.80 -4.75
C GLU A 536 26.94 72.96 -5.96
N GLU A 537 27.89 72.31 -6.65
CA GLU A 537 27.60 71.43 -7.78
C GLU A 537 26.81 70.17 -7.35
N LEU A 538 27.02 69.68 -6.12
CA LEU A 538 26.21 68.62 -5.51
C LEU A 538 24.79 69.08 -5.19
N VAL A 539 24.60 70.30 -4.68
CA VAL A 539 23.27 70.88 -4.40
C VAL A 539 22.48 71.08 -5.70
N ASP A 540 23.12 71.58 -6.76
CA ASP A 540 22.51 71.71 -8.08
C ASP A 540 22.10 70.34 -8.66
N ARG A 541 22.99 69.34 -8.61
CA ARG A 541 22.68 67.97 -9.05
C ARG A 541 21.57 67.32 -8.24
N ASN A 542 21.55 67.48 -6.91
CA ASN A 542 20.48 66.95 -6.07
C ASN A 542 19.15 67.63 -6.35
N THR A 543 19.14 68.94 -6.65
CA THR A 543 17.93 69.67 -7.03
C THR A 543 17.40 69.20 -8.39
N TYR A 544 18.29 68.99 -9.36
CA TYR A 544 17.95 68.40 -10.66
C TYR A 544 17.41 66.97 -10.54
N LEU A 545 18.09 66.11 -9.78
CA LEU A 545 17.68 64.73 -9.50
C LEU A 545 16.32 64.65 -8.80
N LEU A 546 16.04 65.54 -7.84
CA LEU A 546 14.77 65.58 -7.13
C LEU A 546 13.60 65.95 -8.06
N ASN A 547 13.80 66.90 -8.98
CA ASN A 547 12.79 67.28 -9.96
C ASN A 547 12.56 66.16 -10.98
N MET A 548 13.64 65.61 -11.55
CA MET A 548 13.55 64.47 -12.47
C MET A 548 12.93 63.24 -11.80
N SER A 549 13.20 63.00 -10.51
CA SER A 549 12.56 61.92 -9.75
C SER A 549 11.05 62.13 -9.61
N ARG A 550 10.58 63.37 -9.39
CA ARG A 550 9.14 63.68 -9.32
C ARG A 550 8.47 63.46 -10.67
N GLU A 551 9.05 63.98 -11.75
CA GLU A 551 8.56 63.78 -13.12
C GLU A 551 8.51 62.29 -13.51
N LEU A 552 9.54 61.52 -13.15
CA LEU A 552 9.57 60.07 -13.38
C LEU A 552 8.52 59.33 -12.52
N THR A 553 8.27 59.74 -11.28
CA THR A 553 7.20 59.19 -10.45
C THR A 553 5.82 59.46 -11.07
N GLU A 554 5.54 60.69 -11.50
CA GLU A 554 4.27 61.03 -12.17
C GLU A 554 4.08 60.23 -13.48
N LEU A 555 5.14 60.06 -14.28
CA LEU A 555 5.13 59.22 -15.49
C LEU A 555 4.92 57.73 -15.18
N LEU A 556 5.53 57.21 -14.12
CA LEU A 556 5.35 55.82 -13.68
C LEU A 556 3.93 55.58 -13.17
N GLU A 557 3.39 56.42 -12.30
CA GLU A 557 2.01 56.33 -11.80
C GLU A 557 1.00 56.40 -12.96
N ALA A 558 1.23 57.27 -13.95
CA ALA A 558 0.40 57.35 -15.15
C ALA A 558 0.51 56.09 -16.03
N SER A 559 1.70 55.48 -16.11
CA SER A 559 1.95 54.24 -16.84
C SER A 559 1.29 53.04 -16.17
N GLU A 560 1.49 52.84 -14.85
CA GLU A 560 0.87 51.79 -14.04
C GLU A 560 -0.67 51.87 -14.13
N LYS A 561 -1.25 53.06 -13.96
CA LYS A 561 -2.69 53.29 -14.09
C LYS A 561 -3.23 53.00 -15.50
N ASN A 562 -2.40 53.00 -16.53
CA ASN A 562 -2.80 52.59 -17.88
C ASN A 562 -2.59 51.08 -18.11
N GLN A 563 -1.54 50.50 -17.52
CA GLN A 563 -1.30 49.06 -17.52
C GLN A 563 -2.41 48.30 -16.79
N ASP A 564 -2.85 48.79 -15.62
CA ASP A 564 -3.97 48.25 -14.85
C ASP A 564 -5.29 48.27 -15.64
N LYS A 565 -5.57 49.37 -16.35
CA LYS A 565 -6.73 49.44 -17.26
C LYS A 565 -6.63 48.40 -18.37
N MET A 566 -5.45 48.21 -18.96
CA MET A 566 -5.24 47.23 -20.02
C MET A 566 -5.40 45.80 -19.50
N LEU A 567 -4.82 45.46 -18.35
CA LEU A 567 -4.96 44.15 -17.69
C LEU A 567 -6.42 43.88 -17.30
N LEU A 568 -7.13 44.88 -16.76
CA LEU A 568 -8.55 44.77 -16.42
C LEU A 568 -9.41 44.52 -17.67
N GLU A 569 -9.13 45.19 -18.79
CA GLU A 569 -9.88 44.97 -20.04
C GLU A 569 -9.51 43.63 -20.70
N GLN A 570 -8.26 43.16 -20.59
CA GLN A 570 -7.88 41.80 -20.99
C GLN A 570 -8.60 40.74 -20.16
N SER A 571 -8.65 40.91 -18.83
CA SER A 571 -9.37 40.02 -17.90
C SER A 571 -10.87 39.97 -18.23
N LYS A 572 -11.53 41.13 -18.40
CA LYS A 572 -12.93 41.21 -18.84
C LYS A 572 -13.18 40.49 -20.17
N ASN A 573 -12.27 40.65 -21.14
CA ASN A 573 -12.38 39.98 -22.43
C ASN A 573 -12.09 38.46 -22.35
N HIS A 574 -11.34 38.00 -21.37
CA HIS A 574 -11.20 36.58 -21.09
C HIS A 574 -12.47 36.00 -20.46
N ILE A 575 -13.06 36.68 -19.47
CA ILE A 575 -14.34 36.31 -18.85
C ILE A 575 -15.45 36.22 -19.91
N ARG A 576 -15.62 37.26 -20.74
CA ARG A 576 -16.59 37.26 -21.86
C ARG A 576 -16.44 36.06 -22.81
N LYS A 577 -15.21 35.58 -23.05
CA LYS A 577 -14.94 34.39 -23.88
C LYS A 577 -15.28 33.09 -23.17
N LEU A 578 -15.07 33.01 -21.85
CA LEU A 578 -15.51 31.87 -21.06
C LEU A 578 -17.04 31.81 -20.99
N ASP A 579 -17.71 32.94 -20.74
CA ASP A 579 -19.17 33.03 -20.72
C ASP A 579 -19.80 32.58 -22.05
N ALA A 580 -19.25 33.04 -23.18
CA ALA A 580 -19.68 32.60 -24.50
C ALA A 580 -19.50 31.08 -24.71
N ARG A 581 -18.37 30.51 -24.27
CA ARG A 581 -18.12 29.07 -24.33
C ARG A 581 -19.04 28.27 -23.40
N PHE A 582 -19.43 28.81 -22.25
CA PHE A 582 -20.42 28.18 -21.37
C PHE A 582 -21.80 28.15 -22.04
N ALA A 583 -22.23 29.25 -22.67
CA ALA A 583 -23.47 29.28 -23.44
C ALA A 583 -23.47 28.26 -24.60
N GLU A 584 -22.36 28.15 -25.36
CA GLU A 584 -22.21 27.12 -26.40
C GLU A 584 -22.32 25.68 -25.86
N LEU A 585 -21.82 25.42 -24.64
CA LEU A 585 -21.93 24.12 -23.98
C LEU A 585 -23.34 23.82 -23.47
N GLU A 586 -24.05 24.83 -22.96
CA GLU A 586 -25.46 24.73 -22.58
C GLU A 586 -26.36 24.45 -23.81
N ASP A 587 -26.14 25.16 -24.92
CA ASP A 587 -26.81 24.91 -26.20
C ASP A 587 -26.53 23.50 -26.73
N LEU A 588 -25.29 23.03 -26.63
CA LEU A 588 -24.95 21.64 -27.00
C LEU A 588 -25.66 20.63 -26.09
N LEU A 589 -25.71 20.88 -24.78
CA LEU A 589 -26.37 19.99 -23.81
C LEU A 589 -27.89 19.93 -24.09
N THR A 590 -28.54 21.07 -24.31
CA THR A 590 -29.98 21.09 -24.67
C THR A 590 -30.23 20.39 -26.01
N GLN A 591 -29.36 20.56 -27.01
CA GLN A 591 -29.44 19.82 -28.27
C GLN A 591 -29.34 18.30 -28.04
N LYS A 592 -28.37 17.84 -27.23
CA LYS A 592 -28.23 16.41 -26.88
C LYS A 592 -29.47 15.89 -26.15
N ASN A 593 -29.98 16.63 -25.17
CA ASN A 593 -31.18 16.26 -24.44
C ASN A 593 -32.39 16.13 -25.40
N ASN A 594 -32.59 17.09 -26.30
CA ASN A 594 -33.62 17.03 -27.33
C ASN A 594 -33.48 15.81 -28.27
N THR A 595 -32.25 15.40 -28.62
CA THR A 595 -32.04 14.16 -29.40
C THR A 595 -32.39 12.90 -28.60
N VAL A 596 -32.12 12.86 -27.29
CA VAL A 596 -32.51 11.76 -26.40
C VAL A 596 -34.05 11.68 -26.29
N THR A 597 -34.74 12.79 -26.02
CA THR A 597 -36.21 12.85 -25.99
C THR A 597 -36.84 12.38 -27.31
N THR A 598 -36.22 12.75 -28.44
CA THR A 598 -36.66 12.30 -29.78
C THR A 598 -36.43 10.79 -29.99
N LEU A 599 -35.34 10.23 -29.47
CA LEU A 599 -35.05 8.80 -29.53
C LEU A 599 -36.00 8.00 -28.62
N LEU A 600 -36.28 8.47 -27.39
CA LEU A 600 -37.28 7.88 -26.50
C LEU A 600 -38.66 7.84 -27.18
N SER A 601 -39.10 8.96 -27.77
CA SER A 601 -40.35 9.03 -28.53
C SER A 601 -40.41 8.05 -29.72
N LYS A 602 -39.26 7.78 -30.37
CA LYS A 602 -39.17 6.75 -31.42
C LYS A 602 -39.23 5.34 -30.84
N CYS A 603 -38.54 5.07 -29.73
CA CYS A 603 -38.59 3.81 -29.01
C CYS A 603 -40.03 3.48 -28.56
N ASP A 604 -40.76 4.44 -28.01
CA ASP A 604 -42.17 4.27 -27.66
C ASP A 604 -43.05 3.97 -28.87
N ARG A 605 -42.77 4.63 -30.02
CA ARG A 605 -43.48 4.32 -31.28
C ARG A 605 -43.16 2.91 -31.77
N TYR A 606 -41.92 2.45 -31.66
CA TYR A 606 -41.52 1.08 -32.01
C TYR A 606 -42.11 0.05 -31.04
N LYS A 607 -42.14 0.34 -29.73
CA LYS A 607 -42.81 -0.47 -28.70
C LYS A 607 -44.30 -0.66 -29.03
N LYS A 608 -45.01 0.44 -29.34
CA LYS A 608 -46.42 0.40 -29.79
C LYS A 608 -46.61 -0.39 -31.09
N LEU A 609 -45.73 -0.24 -32.08
CA LEU A 609 -45.78 -1.00 -33.34
C LEU A 609 -45.48 -2.50 -33.14
N TYR A 610 -44.56 -2.83 -32.24
CA TYR A 610 -44.22 -4.21 -31.88
C TYR A 610 -45.40 -4.91 -31.22
N PHE A 611 -46.03 -4.31 -30.20
CA PHE A 611 -47.23 -4.85 -29.58
C PHE A 611 -48.41 -4.95 -30.57
N ALA A 612 -48.59 -3.96 -31.45
CA ALA A 612 -49.61 -4.04 -32.50
C ALA A 612 -49.35 -5.16 -33.53
N ALA A 613 -48.09 -5.48 -33.82
CA ALA A 613 -47.71 -6.60 -34.69
C ALA A 613 -47.89 -7.96 -33.98
N GLN A 614 -47.52 -8.04 -32.69
CA GLN A 614 -47.68 -9.24 -31.86
C GLN A 614 -49.17 -9.61 -31.68
N LYS A 615 -50.02 -8.59 -31.46
CA LYS A 615 -51.49 -8.72 -31.43
C LYS A 615 -52.10 -9.21 -32.75
N LYS A 616 -51.47 -8.95 -33.90
CA LYS A 616 -51.88 -9.51 -35.21
C LYS A 616 -51.44 -10.97 -35.42
N LEU A 617 -50.49 -11.47 -34.64
CA LEU A 617 -49.91 -12.82 -34.81
C LEU A 617 -50.59 -13.88 -33.91
N GLY A 618 -51.67 -13.52 -33.20
CA GLY A 618 -52.45 -14.46 -32.39
C GLY A 618 -51.75 -14.94 -31.11
N GLN A 619 -50.60 -14.35 -30.74
CA GLN A 619 -49.96 -14.60 -29.45
C GLN A 619 -50.56 -13.65 -28.40
N ASN A 620 -51.28 -14.21 -27.43
CA ASN A 620 -51.66 -13.47 -26.22
C ASN A 620 -50.40 -13.09 -25.45
N THR A 621 -50.04 -11.82 -25.50
CA THR A 621 -49.07 -11.20 -24.58
C THR A 621 -49.81 -10.24 -23.67
N VAL A 622 -49.53 -10.35 -22.37
CA VAL A 622 -50.14 -9.50 -21.33
C VAL A 622 -49.50 -8.11 -21.40
N ASP A 623 -50.26 -7.12 -21.84
CA ASP A 623 -49.93 -5.72 -21.58
C ASP A 623 -50.13 -5.47 -20.08
N LEU A 624 -49.07 -5.03 -19.40
CA LEU A 624 -49.04 -4.82 -17.95
C LEU A 624 -48.80 -3.34 -17.61
N ASP A 625 -49.44 -2.43 -18.34
CA ASP A 625 -49.44 -0.99 -18.01
C ASP A 625 -50.58 -0.21 -18.72
N ASP A 626 -51.83 -0.58 -18.46
CA ASP A 626 -52.95 0.36 -18.63
C ASP A 626 -54.09 0.05 -17.64
N SER A 627 -54.39 0.99 -16.75
CA SER A 627 -55.49 0.89 -15.79
C SER A 627 -55.93 2.29 -15.40
N ASN A 628 -56.80 2.88 -16.23
CA ASN A 628 -57.55 4.05 -15.82
C ASN A 628 -58.94 4.11 -16.47
N LEU A 629 -59.93 4.39 -15.62
CA LEU A 629 -61.25 4.96 -15.91
C LEU A 629 -62.35 4.05 -16.52
N GLU A 630 -63.08 3.42 -15.60
CA GLU A 630 -64.50 3.71 -15.28
C GLU A 630 -65.63 3.31 -16.27
N PRO A 631 -66.88 3.17 -15.77
CA PRO A 631 -67.80 2.11 -16.20
C PRO A 631 -69.01 2.61 -17.01
N ASN A 632 -69.81 1.66 -17.55
CA ASN A 632 -71.25 1.91 -17.70
C ASN A 632 -72.12 0.64 -17.71
N ASP A 633 -73.39 0.84 -17.39
CA ASP A 633 -74.47 -0.13 -17.18
C ASP A 633 -74.71 -1.13 -18.34
N SER A 634 -75.14 -2.36 -18.01
CA SER A 634 -76.60 -2.67 -18.04
C SER A 634 -76.98 -4.13 -17.78
N ALA A 635 -78.17 -4.28 -17.17
CA ALA A 635 -79.18 -5.32 -17.39
C ALA A 635 -79.05 -6.75 -16.78
N LEU A 636 -80.01 -7.05 -15.88
CA LEU A 636 -80.65 -8.35 -15.60
C LEU A 636 -79.77 -9.50 -15.01
N ASP A 637 -80.32 -10.51 -14.33
CA ASP A 637 -81.46 -10.59 -13.38
C ASP A 637 -81.26 -11.85 -12.52
N THR A 638 -81.74 -11.80 -11.28
CA THR A 638 -81.94 -12.84 -10.25
C THR A 638 -81.67 -14.33 -10.59
N SER A 639 -80.81 -15.00 -9.79
CA SER A 639 -81.00 -16.41 -9.34
C SER A 639 -80.18 -16.73 -8.07
N GLU A 640 -80.57 -17.77 -7.33
CA GLU A 640 -80.28 -17.95 -5.89
C GLU A 640 -79.19 -19.01 -5.54
N GLN A 641 -78.42 -18.72 -4.48
CA GLN A 641 -77.66 -19.67 -3.61
C GLN A 641 -76.47 -20.49 -4.20
N PRO A 642 -75.55 -21.06 -3.38
CA PRO A 642 -75.49 -21.09 -1.91
C PRO A 642 -74.25 -20.41 -1.28
N ALA A 643 -74.37 -20.06 0.01
CA ALA A 643 -73.38 -19.26 0.75
C ALA A 643 -72.02 -19.94 1.05
N ALA A 644 -71.79 -21.20 0.63
CA ALA A 644 -70.52 -21.90 0.84
C ALA A 644 -69.43 -21.47 -0.16
N ASN A 645 -69.78 -21.34 -1.44
CA ASN A 645 -68.79 -20.97 -2.49
C ASN A 645 -68.26 -19.54 -2.33
N PHE A 646 -69.00 -18.63 -1.69
CA PHE A 646 -68.58 -17.24 -1.52
C PHE A 646 -67.40 -17.09 -0.54
N GLU A 647 -67.30 -17.99 0.43
CA GLU A 647 -66.24 -17.96 1.45
C GLU A 647 -64.96 -18.66 0.99
N GLU A 648 -65.05 -19.69 0.15
CA GLU A 648 -63.90 -20.22 -0.60
C GLU A 648 -63.43 -19.26 -1.68
N SER A 649 -64.33 -18.68 -2.51
CA SER A 649 -63.97 -17.66 -3.49
C SER A 649 -63.27 -16.47 -2.85
N ARG A 650 -63.73 -15.95 -1.70
CA ARG A 650 -63.02 -14.88 -0.96
C ARG A 650 -61.65 -15.29 -0.43
N LYS A 651 -61.45 -16.57 -0.05
CA LYS A 651 -60.13 -17.07 0.39
C LYS A 651 -59.17 -17.22 -0.80
N LEU A 652 -59.65 -17.74 -1.93
CA LEU A 652 -58.93 -17.80 -3.20
C LEU A 652 -58.58 -16.40 -3.72
N GLU A 653 -59.53 -15.47 -3.72
CA GLU A 653 -59.33 -14.08 -4.18
C GLU A 653 -58.33 -13.32 -3.29
N LYS A 654 -58.37 -13.50 -1.96
CA LYS A 654 -57.33 -12.99 -1.06
C LYS A 654 -55.96 -13.63 -1.32
N ARG A 655 -55.92 -14.92 -1.65
CA ARG A 655 -54.67 -15.64 -1.97
C ARG A 655 -54.10 -15.19 -3.30
N VAL A 656 -54.94 -14.95 -4.30
CA VAL A 656 -54.57 -14.37 -5.60
C VAL A 656 -53.99 -12.97 -5.40
N ARG A 657 -54.65 -12.08 -4.66
CA ARG A 657 -54.09 -10.73 -4.35
C ARG A 657 -52.76 -10.78 -3.61
N GLN A 658 -52.55 -11.74 -2.71
CA GLN A 658 -51.25 -11.95 -2.07
C GLN A 658 -50.17 -12.41 -3.06
N LEU A 659 -50.51 -13.32 -3.99
CA LEU A 659 -49.59 -13.79 -5.01
C LEU A 659 -49.29 -12.70 -6.06
N GLU A 660 -50.27 -11.89 -6.44
CA GLU A 660 -50.11 -10.71 -7.30
C GLU A 660 -49.17 -9.68 -6.64
N GLN A 661 -49.39 -9.37 -5.36
CA GLN A 661 -48.52 -8.46 -4.61
C GLN A 661 -47.09 -9.00 -4.43
N GLN A 662 -46.92 -10.32 -4.26
CA GLN A 662 -45.62 -10.97 -4.25
C GLN A 662 -44.95 -10.91 -5.62
N LEU A 663 -45.69 -11.20 -6.70
CA LEU A 663 -45.20 -11.14 -8.07
C LEU A 663 -44.77 -9.71 -8.45
N GLU A 664 -45.54 -8.69 -8.12
CA GLU A 664 -45.17 -7.29 -8.37
C GLU A 664 -43.94 -6.88 -7.55
N GLY A 665 -43.79 -7.40 -6.33
CA GLY A 665 -42.58 -7.25 -5.52
C GLY A 665 -41.34 -7.87 -6.20
N GLU A 666 -41.45 -9.09 -6.74
CA GLU A 666 -40.36 -9.74 -7.48
C GLU A 666 -40.07 -9.06 -8.83
N VAL A 667 -41.09 -8.57 -9.55
CA VAL A 667 -40.90 -7.79 -10.78
C VAL A 667 -40.12 -6.49 -10.50
N LYS A 668 -40.43 -5.78 -9.41
CA LYS A 668 -39.69 -4.57 -8.99
C LYS A 668 -38.24 -4.90 -8.59
N LYS A 669 -38.01 -6.00 -7.85
CA LYS A 669 -36.66 -6.48 -7.56
C LYS A 669 -35.88 -6.81 -8.83
N TYR A 670 -36.48 -7.57 -9.75
CA TYR A 670 -35.86 -7.94 -11.02
C TYR A 670 -35.52 -6.70 -11.88
N ALA A 671 -36.42 -5.71 -11.94
CA ALA A 671 -36.16 -4.44 -12.61
C ALA A 671 -34.95 -3.70 -11.99
N SER A 672 -34.91 -3.58 -10.67
CA SER A 672 -33.76 -2.94 -9.97
C SER A 672 -32.45 -3.72 -10.14
N LEU A 673 -32.51 -5.05 -10.17
CA LEU A 673 -31.33 -5.90 -10.39
C LEU A 673 -30.80 -5.77 -11.82
N LYS A 674 -31.71 -5.67 -12.80
CA LYS A 674 -31.36 -5.41 -14.20
C LYS A 674 -30.75 -4.03 -14.39
N GLU A 675 -31.33 -2.99 -13.78
CA GLU A 675 -30.78 -1.63 -13.81
C GLU A 675 -29.38 -1.57 -13.17
N ASN A 676 -29.17 -2.24 -12.04
CA ASN A 676 -27.85 -2.37 -11.42
C ASN A 676 -26.84 -3.12 -12.30
N TYR A 677 -27.26 -4.17 -13.03
CA TYR A 677 -26.42 -4.91 -13.96
C TYR A 677 -26.05 -4.08 -15.21
N ASP A 678 -27.02 -3.36 -15.77
CA ASP A 678 -26.81 -2.46 -16.91
C ASP A 678 -25.90 -1.28 -16.51
N TYR A 679 -26.07 -0.73 -15.30
CA TYR A 679 -25.17 0.26 -14.71
C TYR A 679 -23.74 -0.29 -14.54
N TYR A 680 -23.58 -1.43 -13.88
CA TYR A 680 -22.29 -2.10 -13.66
C TYR A 680 -21.57 -2.41 -14.98
N THR A 681 -22.27 -2.94 -15.99
CA THR A 681 -21.66 -3.20 -17.31
C THR A 681 -21.39 -1.92 -18.09
N SER A 682 -22.06 -0.80 -17.81
CA SER A 682 -21.69 0.51 -18.36
C SER A 682 -20.42 1.07 -17.71
N GLU A 683 -20.33 1.03 -16.38
CA GLU A 683 -19.17 1.51 -15.61
C GLU A 683 -17.93 0.66 -15.89
N LYS A 684 -18.07 -0.66 -15.97
CA LYS A 684 -16.97 -1.55 -16.37
C LYS A 684 -16.43 -1.16 -17.75
N ARG A 685 -17.29 -0.94 -18.75
CA ARG A 685 -16.85 -0.51 -20.09
C ARG A 685 -16.15 0.86 -20.08
N LYS A 686 -16.60 1.81 -19.24
CA LYS A 686 -15.92 3.11 -19.08
C LYS A 686 -14.55 2.94 -18.41
N ASN A 687 -14.45 2.11 -17.38
CA ASN A 687 -13.21 1.83 -16.68
C ASN A 687 -12.19 1.12 -17.60
N ASP A 688 -12.63 0.07 -18.31
CA ASP A 688 -11.83 -0.63 -19.33
C ASP A 688 -11.34 0.34 -20.43
N ALA A 689 -12.19 1.29 -20.86
CA ALA A 689 -11.83 2.31 -21.84
C ALA A 689 -10.81 3.34 -21.31
N LEU A 690 -10.98 3.83 -20.07
CA LEU A 690 -10.04 4.74 -19.41
C LEU A 690 -8.67 4.08 -19.19
N ALA A 691 -8.65 2.81 -18.77
CA ALA A 691 -7.43 2.02 -18.65
C ALA A 691 -6.72 1.87 -20.01
N GLN A 692 -7.47 1.58 -21.08
CA GLN A 692 -6.93 1.50 -22.44
C GLN A 692 -6.37 2.85 -22.92
N GLU A 693 -7.05 3.96 -22.65
CA GLU A 693 -6.58 5.31 -22.96
C GLU A 693 -5.28 5.65 -22.22
N GLN A 694 -5.16 5.29 -20.94
CA GLN A 694 -3.91 5.43 -20.19
C GLN A 694 -2.78 4.57 -20.78
N PHE A 695 -3.05 3.31 -21.17
CA PHE A 695 -2.05 2.46 -21.83
C PHE A 695 -1.58 3.05 -23.16
N ASP A 696 -2.49 3.59 -23.99
CA ASP A 696 -2.11 4.18 -25.27
C ASP A 696 -1.43 5.56 -25.12
N SER A 697 -1.76 6.32 -24.06
CA SER A 697 -1.01 7.52 -23.66
C SER A 697 0.42 7.18 -23.24
N MET A 698 0.61 6.22 -22.31
CA MET A 698 1.94 5.76 -21.89
C MET A 698 2.75 5.21 -23.09
N ARG A 699 2.13 4.44 -23.99
CA ARG A 699 2.79 3.96 -25.22
C ARG A 699 3.18 5.10 -26.16
N LYS A 700 2.42 6.20 -26.21
CA LYS A 700 2.76 7.39 -26.99
C LYS A 700 3.95 8.13 -26.37
N GLU A 701 3.92 8.37 -25.06
CA GLU A 701 5.02 8.99 -24.32
C GLU A 701 6.33 8.20 -24.48
N VAL A 702 6.29 6.86 -24.31
CA VAL A 702 7.46 5.99 -24.53
C VAL A 702 8.01 6.13 -25.96
N ARG A 703 7.15 6.23 -26.98
CA ARG A 703 7.59 6.46 -28.38
C ARG A 703 8.23 7.84 -28.57
N GLU A 704 7.66 8.88 -27.95
CA GLU A 704 8.17 10.26 -28.03
C GLU A 704 9.52 10.41 -27.30
N LEU A 705 9.64 9.86 -26.09
CA LEU A 705 10.90 9.79 -25.34
C LEU A 705 11.96 8.98 -26.08
N THR A 706 11.61 7.85 -26.68
CA THR A 706 12.54 7.04 -27.49
C THR A 706 13.03 7.82 -28.72
N SER A 707 12.13 8.55 -29.39
CA SER A 707 12.50 9.42 -30.52
C SER A 707 13.42 10.58 -30.08
N SER A 708 13.13 11.19 -28.94
CA SER A 708 13.96 12.25 -28.35
C SER A 708 15.36 11.75 -27.98
N ASN A 709 15.45 10.61 -27.28
CA ASN A 709 16.73 9.98 -26.95
C ASN A 709 17.55 9.64 -28.19
N CYS A 710 16.94 9.12 -29.25
CA CYS A 710 17.65 8.84 -30.50
C CYS A 710 18.22 10.13 -31.15
N LYS A 711 17.45 11.23 -31.16
CA LYS A 711 17.94 12.54 -31.64
C LYS A 711 19.08 13.09 -30.79
N LEU A 712 18.97 13.00 -29.46
CA LEU A 712 20.01 13.44 -28.52
C LEU A 712 21.28 12.60 -28.64
N MET A 713 21.15 11.28 -28.80
CA MET A 713 22.27 10.36 -29.04
C MET A 713 23.02 10.73 -30.32
N ASN A 714 22.32 10.85 -31.46
CA ASN A 714 22.92 11.25 -32.73
C ASN A 714 23.60 12.64 -32.65
N THR A 715 23.00 13.58 -31.91
CA THR A 715 23.59 14.92 -31.69
C THR A 715 24.87 14.83 -30.86
N THR A 716 24.89 13.95 -29.85
CA THR A 716 26.06 13.70 -28.99
C THR A 716 27.19 13.01 -29.76
N GLU A 717 26.87 12.05 -30.62
CA GLU A 717 27.85 11.39 -31.50
C GLU A 717 28.46 12.39 -32.49
N PHE A 718 27.65 13.23 -33.15
CA PHE A 718 28.16 14.29 -34.02
C PHE A 718 29.07 15.28 -33.28
N GLN A 719 28.70 15.72 -32.07
CA GLN A 719 29.54 16.59 -31.25
C GLN A 719 30.86 15.91 -30.86
N LYS A 720 30.83 14.61 -30.55
CA LYS A 720 32.02 13.81 -30.24
C LYS A 720 32.96 13.73 -31.46
N GLU A 721 32.44 13.48 -32.66
CA GLU A 721 33.23 13.48 -33.90
C GLU A 721 33.89 14.84 -34.16
N GLN A 722 33.18 15.95 -33.95
CA GLN A 722 33.74 17.30 -34.07
C GLN A 722 34.86 17.55 -33.05
N ILE A 723 34.70 17.09 -31.80
CA ILE A 723 35.73 17.17 -30.76
C ILE A 723 36.95 16.31 -31.11
N GLU A 724 36.77 15.12 -31.67
CA GLU A 724 37.88 14.27 -32.15
C GLU A 724 38.62 14.90 -33.33
N LEU A 725 37.91 15.56 -34.25
CA LEU A 725 38.52 16.30 -35.36
C LEU A 725 39.33 17.51 -34.86
N LEU A 726 38.80 18.28 -33.92
CA LEU A 726 39.52 19.38 -33.28
C LEU A 726 40.78 18.90 -32.53
N HIS A 727 40.70 17.77 -31.82
CA HIS A 727 41.88 17.17 -31.18
C HIS A 727 42.95 16.74 -32.19
N LYS A 728 42.55 16.14 -33.33
CA LYS A 728 43.49 15.81 -34.42
C LYS A 728 44.18 17.06 -34.96
N ASN A 729 43.42 18.14 -35.21
CA ASN A 729 43.97 19.42 -35.67
C ASN A 729 44.94 20.05 -34.66
N ILE A 730 44.58 20.05 -33.36
CA ILE A 730 45.47 20.51 -32.28
C ILE A 730 46.75 19.66 -32.23
N GLY A 731 46.67 18.35 -32.44
CA GLY A 731 47.83 17.45 -32.56
C GLY A 731 48.75 17.86 -33.71
N THR A 732 48.20 18.11 -34.89
CA THR A 732 48.95 18.59 -36.07
C THR A 732 49.61 19.95 -35.80
N TYR A 733 48.89 20.91 -35.21
CA TYR A 733 49.47 22.22 -34.87
C TYR A 733 50.60 22.10 -33.84
N LYS A 734 50.47 21.23 -32.83
CA LYS A 734 51.56 20.96 -31.87
C LYS A 734 52.81 20.42 -32.58
N GLN A 735 52.67 19.44 -33.49
CA GLN A 735 53.79 18.93 -34.27
C GLN A 735 54.45 20.01 -35.15
N GLN A 736 53.65 20.91 -35.76
CA GLN A 736 54.17 22.04 -36.53
C GLN A 736 54.95 23.02 -35.66
N VAL A 737 54.43 23.38 -34.48
CA VAL A 737 55.12 24.23 -33.50
C VAL A 737 56.45 23.61 -33.08
N THR A 738 56.47 22.34 -32.65
CA THR A 738 57.72 21.65 -32.28
C THR A 738 58.73 21.62 -33.43
N THR A 739 58.29 21.39 -34.67
CA THR A 739 59.16 21.43 -35.86
C THR A 739 59.75 22.83 -36.10
N LEU A 740 58.99 23.89 -35.83
CA LEU A 740 59.46 25.28 -35.92
C LEU A 740 60.42 25.64 -34.78
N GLU A 741 60.16 25.18 -33.55
CA GLU A 741 61.06 25.32 -32.40
C GLU A 741 62.42 24.63 -32.65
N GLU A 742 62.42 23.42 -33.20
CA GLU A 742 63.64 22.71 -33.60
C GLU A 742 64.43 23.45 -34.68
N ARG A 743 63.74 24.02 -35.69
CA ARG A 743 64.38 24.86 -36.71
C ARG A 743 64.99 26.12 -36.11
N THR A 744 64.26 26.83 -35.25
CA THR A 744 64.75 28.02 -34.53
C THR A 744 66.01 27.70 -33.73
N LYS A 745 65.98 26.62 -32.94
CA LYS A 745 67.14 26.13 -32.17
C LYS A 745 68.34 25.75 -33.05
N ASN A 746 68.11 25.27 -34.27
CA ASN A 746 69.18 25.00 -35.23
C ASN A 746 69.72 26.29 -35.88
N TYR A 747 68.90 27.30 -36.11
CA TYR A 747 69.35 28.63 -36.51
C TYR A 747 70.17 29.31 -35.40
N GLU A 748 69.73 29.27 -34.13
CA GLU A 748 70.49 29.77 -32.97
C GLU A 748 71.88 29.14 -32.88
N LYS A 749 71.98 27.79 -32.95
CA LYS A 749 73.28 27.09 -33.00
C LYS A 749 74.16 27.54 -34.18
N THR A 750 73.55 27.91 -35.29
CA THR A 750 74.27 28.34 -36.51
C THR A 750 74.74 29.79 -36.37
N ILE A 751 73.93 30.67 -35.77
CA ILE A 751 74.30 32.04 -35.39
C ILE A 751 75.48 32.02 -34.42
N ILE A 752 75.40 31.22 -33.34
CA ILE A 752 76.50 31.08 -32.36
C ILE A 752 77.81 30.64 -33.04
N LYS A 753 77.75 29.70 -34.00
CA LYS A 753 78.94 29.31 -34.79
C LYS A 753 79.48 30.45 -35.64
N HIS A 754 78.61 31.21 -36.31
CA HIS A 754 79.05 32.37 -37.09
C HIS A 754 79.64 33.47 -36.20
N GLU A 755 79.06 33.74 -35.04
CA GLU A 755 79.60 34.68 -34.05
C GLU A 755 80.99 34.25 -33.56
N GLN A 756 81.19 32.95 -33.28
CA GLN A 756 82.50 32.39 -32.94
C GLN A 756 83.52 32.58 -34.08
N THR A 757 83.14 32.28 -35.33
CA THR A 757 84.00 32.52 -36.51
C THR A 757 84.34 34.00 -36.68
N VAL A 758 83.39 34.91 -36.49
CA VAL A 758 83.62 36.36 -36.56
C VAL A 758 84.59 36.84 -35.46
N HIS A 759 84.48 36.29 -34.24
CA HIS A 759 85.44 36.59 -33.17
C HIS A 759 86.85 36.09 -33.53
N LEU A 760 86.98 34.87 -34.04
CA LEU A 760 88.27 34.30 -34.44
C LEU A 760 88.91 35.09 -35.58
N LEU A 761 88.15 35.45 -36.63
CA LEU A 761 88.64 36.31 -37.73
C LEU A 761 89.03 37.71 -37.25
N LYS A 762 88.32 38.27 -36.26
CA LYS A 762 88.67 39.56 -35.64
C LYS A 762 89.98 39.46 -34.86
N ASP A 763 90.21 38.39 -34.11
CA ASP A 763 91.46 38.16 -33.39
C ASP A 763 92.64 37.92 -34.35
N GLU A 764 92.43 37.19 -35.45
CA GLU A 764 93.41 37.04 -36.54
C GLU A 764 93.74 38.37 -37.21
N MET A 765 92.73 39.20 -37.54
CA MET A 765 92.92 40.54 -38.08
C MET A 765 93.72 41.43 -37.12
N MET A 766 93.39 41.40 -35.82
CA MET A 766 94.12 42.15 -34.80
C MET A 766 95.57 41.64 -34.63
N ALA A 767 95.80 40.34 -34.75
CA ALA A 767 97.15 39.76 -34.73
C ALA A 767 97.97 40.15 -35.96
N ALA A 768 97.36 40.15 -37.15
CA ALA A 768 97.98 40.63 -38.39
C ALA A 768 98.30 42.13 -38.30
N HIS A 769 97.37 42.95 -37.82
CA HIS A 769 97.58 44.39 -37.63
C HIS A 769 98.71 44.68 -36.63
N ARG A 770 98.79 43.92 -35.51
CA ARG A 770 99.93 44.00 -34.56
C ARG A 770 101.27 43.63 -35.22
N LYS A 771 101.31 42.60 -36.09
CA LYS A 771 102.51 42.24 -36.86
C LYS A 771 102.92 43.34 -37.82
N HIS A 772 101.99 43.90 -38.61
CA HIS A 772 102.27 45.04 -39.49
C HIS A 772 102.79 46.25 -38.72
N ALA A 773 102.14 46.64 -37.62
CA ALA A 773 102.60 47.76 -36.78
C ALA A 773 103.99 47.52 -36.14
N ALA A 774 104.40 46.26 -35.93
CA ALA A 774 105.75 45.92 -35.49
C ALA A 774 106.79 46.04 -36.64
N VAL A 775 106.43 45.60 -37.85
CA VAL A 775 107.27 45.76 -39.06
C VAL A 775 107.45 47.24 -39.40
N ASP A 776 106.39 48.04 -39.38
CA ASP A 776 106.45 49.49 -39.62
C ASP A 776 107.38 50.20 -38.61
N LYS A 777 107.32 49.82 -37.33
CA LYS A 777 108.24 50.33 -36.31
C LYS A 777 109.69 49.93 -36.59
N MET A 778 109.92 48.70 -37.04
CA MET A 778 111.25 48.21 -37.39
C MET A 778 111.82 48.90 -38.65
N GLN A 779 110.99 49.16 -39.67
CA GLN A 779 111.36 49.96 -40.84
C GLN A 779 111.68 51.41 -40.46
N ARG A 780 110.85 52.06 -39.62
CA ARG A 780 111.13 53.43 -39.13
C ARG A 780 112.43 53.49 -38.32
N ALA A 781 112.74 52.46 -37.54
CA ALA A 781 114.01 52.37 -36.81
C ALA A 781 115.21 52.21 -37.76
N LEU A 782 115.09 51.40 -38.83
CA LEU A 782 116.12 51.26 -39.86
C LEU A 782 116.38 52.56 -40.63
N VAL A 783 115.33 53.33 -40.95
CA VAL A 783 115.43 54.64 -41.63
C VAL A 783 116.05 55.73 -40.74
N LEU A 784 116.14 55.53 -39.42
CA LEU A 784 116.82 56.42 -38.47
C LEU A 784 118.29 56.03 -38.20
N VAL A 785 118.78 54.96 -38.83
CA VAL A 785 120.16 54.42 -38.68
C VAL A 785 120.93 54.49 -40.02
N HIS A 786 120.38 55.18 -41.01
CA HIS A 786 121.05 55.68 -42.22
C HIS A 786 120.88 57.20 -42.29
#